data_AF-A0A266N745-F1
#
_entry.id   AF-A0A266N745-F1
#
_cell.length_a   1.000
_cell.length_b   1.000
_cell.length_c   1.000
_cell.angle_alpha   90.00
_cell.angle_beta   90.00
_cell.angle_gamma   90.00
#
_symmetry.space_group_name_H-M   'P 1'
#
loop_
_entity.id
_entity.type
_entity.pdbx_description
1 polymer ?
#
loop_
_entity_poly.entity_id
_entity_poly.type
_entity_poly.pdbx_seq_one_letter_code
_entity_poly.pdbx_strand_id
1 'polypeptide(L)'
;MRTIKTWAFVLSGLSTAVMAQPSSVQDQQQWLLEQVRIGEAMYREDLVRDSLARLELIAPDNPQALVASIRQALLEKKPDLARERLAHLQQVAPDSAALRQAQSLMKLQDPQNQKALQEARLLAAAGRPEESSAVFERLFGDAPPDFATALEYLRIRSNIPGQRPKVIEQLRTLDSQYPGNAGLRQTLADLLFREKRPAEALAVLDQLSSDPQASNAAADREYEYLKSLPVENKTVQAWQAFVKRYPASQAVVEANQILLNQQRLLADPAWVAGAQGKQMIEQQRSPAVAEGLLRRAIKRYPDDPSLYGALGLALLRQSRYEEANATFILARSKEQDTSYMSQWQDLMDASHYLMLLSQGDKALDRKDYAAARRAFEQARKAKPRDADALIGLAAAARGELNDIQAEALLLQARKLEPGNGSAIRALVRLYSAQSADKAKAFLNSLPASNQQEFAGLRRGFELDELNQQADAASARKDWPQVVALLSKIRTLTPDEPWLTYRLANAQREINQPGAADDSFKQLMRRQGQNPEALYAYALYLSSTDRDASALSVLEQLPGTRWTDAMRELGARLQRNLLVARAERLREAGQEPEAIALLMQKPSTDDMLTVARWASERGDTLQAGALYNQVLQQEPGNTSARLGQIETLISAGQLPAARQQLTQFTPAAGTELSASEQRRLANAWSEVGEPEKASALFTELLKSPQAEPVVYRDAARLIAAKAPQQALDYYAKGMAGAGLITPEQANPRDNRAMTLASRAKDNDEWLPGSLRSDVDELYQRQNPTVHLYTDYGWRSDNASKGTSDTDTQTTILQLDLPVVDGTGWLRAEQLDMDAGKFKTDDDGLVRENYGTCSVGVVAKGTSEPVFSGCDNHSQSARGTTLATGWKNETWEIDVGRTPDTFKVPNWLGGVSYSNKIGSVGWTLTGSRRPLSNSILSYSGATDRNTGVTWGGVTSNGVTLGLSHDEGGVDGVWASLGQHWLRGKNVADNHKNTAMAGYYYRLRDSADERMRTGLTLMYWSYDQDLSEYTLGQGGYYSPQQYYSIGVPLNYAFRTANWSVSLESSVSWSHSKSDGNDLYPLNGLNSKLLGALDQAGYELAEPLGKTASSASNGIGYKVQGLVERRLSDNLVLGAGVLYQHSDDYAPSRALMYLRYTFDPWQGNLPLPVEPLIPYADFR
;
A
#
# COMPACT_ATOMS: atom_id res chain seq x y z
N MET A 1 -41.00 -19.15 55.77
CA MET A 1 -39.81 -19.91 55.34
C MET A 1 -38.59 -19.03 55.54
N ARG A 2 -37.92 -19.25 56.68
CA ARG A 2 -36.50 -19.64 56.81
C ARG A 2 -35.51 -18.50 56.46
N THR A 3 -35.22 -17.56 57.37
CA THR A 3 -34.23 -17.59 58.50
C THR A 3 -32.76 -17.58 58.03
N ILE A 4 -31.98 -16.49 58.19
CA ILE A 4 -31.22 -16.05 59.41
C ILE A 4 -29.96 -16.94 59.60
N LYS A 5 -28.70 -16.54 59.93
CA LYS A 5 -28.12 -15.44 60.74
C LYS A 5 -26.60 -15.29 60.54
N THR A 6 -26.16 -14.17 61.07
CA THR A 6 -24.87 -13.59 61.48
C THR A 6 -24.08 -14.33 62.61
N TRP A 7 -22.73 -14.14 62.61
CA TRP A 7 -21.77 -13.84 63.71
C TRP A 7 -21.13 -14.92 64.64
N ALA A 8 -19.78 -14.79 64.76
CA ALA A 8 -18.86 -14.82 65.92
C ALA A 8 -18.94 -15.90 67.03
N PHE A 9 -17.80 -16.53 67.39
CA PHE A 9 -17.05 -16.28 68.65
C PHE A 9 -15.82 -17.20 68.84
N VAL A 10 -14.85 -16.65 69.59
CA VAL A 10 -13.64 -17.23 70.20
C VAL A 10 -13.99 -18.31 71.23
N LEU A 11 -13.17 -19.36 71.38
CA LEU A 11 -12.92 -19.99 72.69
C LEU A 11 -11.64 -20.85 72.75
N SER A 12 -10.86 -20.52 73.76
CA SER A 12 -9.78 -21.27 74.40
C SER A 12 -10.18 -22.67 74.86
N GLY A 13 -9.25 -23.62 74.80
CA GLY A 13 -9.38 -24.91 75.48
C GLY A 13 -8.05 -25.64 75.56
N LEU A 14 -7.43 -25.62 76.74
CA LEU A 14 -6.32 -26.47 77.15
C LEU A 14 -6.71 -27.94 77.01
N SER A 15 -5.93 -28.72 76.26
CA SER A 15 -6.01 -30.18 76.25
C SER A 15 -4.73 -30.75 76.85
N THR A 16 -4.84 -31.17 78.10
CA THR A 16 -4.03 -32.21 78.73
C THR A 16 -4.02 -33.44 77.81
N ALA A 17 -2.87 -33.76 77.23
CA ALA A 17 -2.67 -35.00 76.49
C ALA A 17 -2.64 -36.17 77.48
N VAL A 18 -3.81 -36.72 77.78
CA VAL A 18 -3.95 -38.13 78.15
C VAL A 18 -3.45 -38.91 76.94
N MET A 19 -2.34 -39.65 77.05
CA MET A 19 -1.97 -40.62 76.02
C MET A 19 -3.08 -41.67 75.97
N ALA A 20 -3.99 -41.53 75.01
CA ALA A 20 -5.06 -42.46 74.78
C ALA A 20 -4.46 -43.82 74.47
N GLN A 21 -4.86 -44.85 75.23
CA GLN A 21 -4.54 -46.22 74.84
C GLN A 21 -5.17 -46.49 73.47
N PRO A 22 -4.42 -47.08 72.53
CA PRO A 22 -4.88 -47.26 71.16
C PRO A 22 -6.13 -48.14 71.12
N SER A 23 -7.19 -47.64 70.48
CA SER A 23 -8.51 -48.29 70.39
C SER A 23 -8.69 -49.17 69.14
N SER A 24 -7.76 -49.12 68.19
CA SER A 24 -7.74 -49.97 67.00
C SER A 24 -6.40 -50.70 66.84
N VAL A 25 -6.40 -51.82 66.10
CA VAL A 25 -5.16 -52.56 65.79
C VAL A 25 -4.13 -51.66 65.08
N GLN A 26 -4.59 -50.74 64.22
CA GLN A 26 -3.72 -49.81 63.52
C GLN A 26 -3.13 -48.73 64.43
N ASP A 27 -3.91 -48.21 65.39
CA ASP A 27 -3.41 -47.28 66.42
C ASP A 27 -2.40 -47.98 67.34
N GLN A 28 -2.66 -49.27 67.64
CA GLN A 28 -1.78 -50.07 68.49
C GLN A 28 -0.45 -50.36 67.80
N GLN A 29 -0.47 -50.60 66.49
CA GLN A 29 0.73 -50.70 65.66
C GLN A 29 1.52 -49.38 65.65
N GLN A 30 0.86 -48.24 65.44
CA GLN A 30 1.54 -46.95 65.43
C GLN A 30 2.15 -46.60 66.78
N TRP A 31 1.41 -46.84 67.87
CA TRP A 31 1.91 -46.61 69.22
C TRP A 31 3.13 -47.50 69.55
N LEU A 32 3.10 -48.79 69.18
CA LEU A 32 4.24 -49.69 69.38
C LEU A 32 5.45 -49.28 68.52
N LEU A 33 5.24 -48.84 67.28
CA LEU A 33 6.30 -48.28 66.43
C LEU A 33 6.90 -47.00 67.03
N GLU A 34 6.08 -46.17 67.67
CA GLU A 34 6.54 -44.99 68.41
C GLU A 34 7.35 -45.37 69.65
N GLN A 35 6.92 -46.38 70.42
CA GLN A 35 7.70 -46.91 71.54
C GLN A 35 9.06 -47.49 71.09
N VAL A 36 9.11 -48.14 69.93
CA VAL A 36 10.38 -48.58 69.31
C VAL A 36 11.27 -47.36 69.01
N ARG A 37 10.75 -46.32 68.35
CA ARG A 37 11.54 -45.10 68.05
C ARG A 37 12.00 -44.37 69.30
N ILE A 38 11.15 -44.26 70.32
CA ILE A 38 11.51 -43.67 71.62
C ILE A 38 12.61 -44.50 72.27
N GLY A 39 12.48 -45.83 72.26
CA GLY A 39 13.51 -46.74 72.74
C GLY A 39 14.84 -46.54 72.03
N GLU A 40 14.83 -46.46 70.70
CA GLU A 40 16.02 -46.19 69.88
C GLU A 40 16.65 -44.82 70.18
N ALA A 41 15.82 -43.77 70.30
CA ALA A 41 16.29 -42.41 70.60
C ALA A 41 16.90 -42.28 72.00
N MET A 42 16.41 -43.08 72.95
CA MET A 42 16.86 -43.10 74.33
C MET A 42 17.90 -44.19 74.63
N TYR A 43 18.32 -44.97 73.62
CA TYR A 43 19.20 -46.14 73.77
C TYR A 43 18.66 -47.19 74.77
N ARG A 44 17.33 -47.33 74.87
CA ARG A 44 16.60 -48.27 75.72
C ARG A 44 16.25 -49.54 74.94
N GLU A 45 17.24 -50.42 74.77
CA GLU A 45 17.11 -51.70 74.06
C GLU A 45 16.03 -52.63 74.64
N ASP A 46 15.76 -52.51 75.95
CA ASP A 46 14.67 -53.19 76.64
C ASP A 46 13.31 -52.79 76.07
N LEU A 47 13.08 -51.48 75.91
CA LEU A 47 11.84 -50.94 75.37
C LEU A 47 11.68 -51.30 73.89
N VAL A 48 12.77 -51.27 73.11
CA VAL A 48 12.77 -51.66 71.71
C VAL A 48 12.37 -53.13 71.56
N ARG A 49 13.01 -54.04 72.30
CA ARG A 49 12.72 -55.49 72.25
C ARG A 49 11.27 -55.81 72.61
N ASP A 50 10.77 -55.28 73.72
CA ASP A 50 9.42 -55.56 74.19
C ASP A 50 8.36 -55.03 73.23
N SER A 51 8.58 -53.82 72.70
CA SER A 51 7.65 -53.19 71.76
C SER A 51 7.66 -53.90 70.40
N LEU A 52 8.85 -54.29 69.93
CA LEU A 52 9.02 -55.00 68.66
C LEU A 52 8.42 -56.42 68.72
N ALA A 53 8.61 -57.15 69.81
CA ALA A 53 8.04 -58.49 69.98
C ALA A 53 6.50 -58.48 69.92
N ARG A 54 5.87 -57.45 70.50
CA ARG A 54 4.41 -57.24 70.39
C ARG A 54 3.99 -56.85 68.98
N LEU A 55 4.80 -56.03 68.32
CA LEU A 55 4.54 -55.57 66.96
C LEU A 55 4.62 -56.71 65.94
N GLU A 56 5.57 -57.64 66.08
CA GLU A 56 5.69 -58.83 65.22
C GLU A 56 4.48 -59.78 65.34
N LEU A 57 3.80 -59.83 66.49
CA LEU A 57 2.59 -60.64 66.68
C LEU A 57 1.35 -60.06 66.01
N ILE A 58 1.22 -58.73 65.96
CA ILE A 58 0.01 -58.05 65.47
C ILE A 58 0.16 -57.49 64.04
N ALA A 59 1.39 -57.33 63.56
CA ALA A 59 1.71 -56.71 62.27
C ALA A 59 3.04 -57.22 61.69
N PRO A 60 3.18 -58.55 61.47
CA PRO A 60 4.43 -59.16 61.02
C PRO A 60 4.94 -58.60 59.68
N ASP A 61 4.03 -58.11 58.83
CA ASP A 61 4.33 -57.59 57.50
C ASP A 61 4.52 -56.06 57.48
N ASN A 62 4.48 -55.39 58.63
CA ASN A 62 4.66 -53.94 58.65
C ASN A 62 6.10 -53.57 58.25
N PRO A 63 6.32 -52.74 57.20
CA PRO A 63 7.66 -52.47 56.71
C PRO A 63 8.61 -51.85 57.75
N GLN A 64 8.10 -51.01 58.65
CA GLN A 64 8.92 -50.37 59.69
C GLN A 64 9.19 -51.33 60.86
N ALA A 65 8.26 -52.24 61.16
CA ALA A 65 8.50 -53.34 62.10
C ALA A 65 9.65 -54.25 61.61
N LEU A 66 9.61 -54.59 60.32
CA LEU A 66 10.64 -55.41 59.69
C LEU A 66 12.01 -54.70 59.69
N VAL A 67 12.08 -53.39 59.45
CA VAL A 67 13.33 -52.62 59.55
C VAL A 67 13.89 -52.65 60.98
N ALA A 68 13.04 -52.39 61.99
CA ALA A 68 13.45 -52.45 63.39
C ALA A 68 13.92 -53.87 63.79
N SER A 69 13.23 -54.91 63.30
CA SER A 69 13.62 -56.32 63.48
C SER A 69 14.95 -56.66 62.83
N ILE A 70 15.21 -56.16 61.61
CA ILE A 70 16.53 -56.29 60.95
C ILE A 70 17.61 -55.62 61.79
N ARG A 71 17.39 -54.37 62.25
CA ARG A 71 18.37 -53.67 63.12
C ARG A 71 18.63 -54.46 64.40
N GLN A 72 17.58 -54.93 65.06
CA GLN A 72 17.69 -55.72 66.29
C GLN A 72 18.48 -57.01 66.06
N ALA A 73 18.20 -57.74 64.97
CA ALA A 73 18.92 -58.95 64.60
C ALA A 73 20.41 -58.68 64.34
N LEU A 74 20.74 -57.54 63.70
CA LEU A 74 22.12 -57.11 63.49
C LEU A 74 22.83 -56.77 64.81
N LEU A 75 22.17 -56.05 65.73
CA LEU A 75 22.71 -55.75 67.07
C LEU A 75 22.95 -57.04 67.88
N GLU A 76 22.08 -58.04 67.72
CA GLU A 76 22.20 -59.36 68.37
C GLU A 76 23.17 -60.31 67.66
N LYS A 77 23.86 -59.86 66.61
CA LYS A 77 24.81 -60.66 65.81
C LYS A 77 24.17 -61.90 65.17
N LYS A 78 22.92 -61.78 64.71
CA LYS A 78 22.16 -62.82 63.97
C LYS A 78 21.96 -62.41 62.50
N PRO A 79 23.02 -62.41 61.66
CA PRO A 79 22.95 -61.89 60.29
C PRO A 79 22.09 -62.74 59.34
N ASP A 80 21.94 -64.04 59.60
CA ASP A 80 21.06 -64.90 58.79
C ASP A 80 19.59 -64.51 58.97
N LEU A 81 19.17 -64.23 60.21
CA LEU A 81 17.83 -63.72 60.53
C LEU A 81 17.61 -62.35 59.88
N ALA A 82 18.61 -61.46 59.92
CA ALA A 82 18.54 -60.16 59.25
C ALA A 82 18.38 -60.29 57.72
N ARG A 83 19.07 -61.26 57.08
CA ARG A 83 18.93 -61.56 55.64
C ARG A 83 17.54 -62.11 55.30
N GLU A 84 17.01 -63.00 56.13
CA GLU A 84 15.65 -63.53 55.98
C GLU A 84 14.60 -62.42 56.07
N ARG A 85 14.69 -61.57 57.10
CA ARG A 85 13.78 -60.44 57.28
C ARG A 85 13.90 -59.40 56.16
N LEU A 86 15.11 -59.16 55.63
CA LEU A 86 15.31 -58.30 54.47
C LEU A 86 14.63 -58.87 53.21
N ALA A 87 14.79 -60.17 52.95
CA ALA A 87 14.13 -60.83 51.82
C ALA A 87 12.61 -60.74 51.93
N HIS A 88 12.07 -60.90 53.15
CA HIS A 88 10.64 -60.72 53.41
C HIS A 88 10.18 -59.27 53.17
N LEU A 89 10.94 -58.28 53.67
CA LEU A 89 10.66 -56.87 53.43
C LEU A 89 10.69 -56.51 51.93
N GLN A 90 11.58 -57.14 51.16
CA GLN A 90 11.67 -56.94 49.72
C GLN A 90 10.46 -57.50 48.97
N GLN A 91 9.83 -58.56 49.47
CA GLN A 91 8.59 -59.10 48.90
C GLN A 91 7.38 -58.25 49.28
N VAL A 92 7.29 -57.82 50.53
CA VAL A 92 6.13 -57.09 51.06
C VAL A 92 6.11 -55.62 50.64
N ALA A 93 7.28 -54.99 50.48
CA ALA A 93 7.38 -53.56 50.21
C ALA A 93 8.59 -53.19 49.31
N PRO A 94 8.61 -53.63 48.04
CA PRO A 94 9.77 -53.58 47.13
C PRO A 94 10.30 -52.17 46.80
N ASP A 95 9.47 -51.12 46.86
CA ASP A 95 9.88 -49.73 46.55
C ASP A 95 9.89 -48.80 47.78
N SER A 96 9.72 -49.38 48.97
CA SER A 96 9.54 -48.60 50.20
C SER A 96 10.82 -47.92 50.68
N ALA A 97 10.67 -46.78 51.36
CA ALA A 97 11.77 -46.16 52.09
C ALA A 97 12.32 -47.09 53.18
N ALA A 98 11.45 -47.93 53.77
CA ALA A 98 11.81 -48.97 54.72
C ALA A 98 12.81 -49.98 54.11
N LEU A 99 12.56 -50.45 52.88
CA LEU A 99 13.49 -51.36 52.20
C LEU A 99 14.85 -50.70 51.96
N ARG A 100 14.89 -49.44 51.50
CA ARG A 100 16.16 -48.71 51.31
C ARG A 100 16.91 -48.55 52.63
N GLN A 101 16.21 -48.21 53.71
CA GLN A 101 16.79 -48.10 55.06
C GLN A 101 17.36 -49.45 55.54
N ALA A 102 16.63 -50.55 55.37
CA ALA A 102 17.09 -51.89 55.70
C ALA A 102 18.30 -52.32 54.86
N GLN A 103 18.32 -52.02 53.56
CA GLN A 103 19.47 -52.27 52.70
C GLN A 103 20.71 -51.49 53.15
N SER A 104 20.55 -50.23 53.56
CA SER A 104 21.63 -49.43 54.14
C SER A 104 22.14 -50.01 55.47
N LEU A 105 21.25 -50.51 56.34
CA LEU A 105 21.63 -51.23 57.57
C LEU A 105 22.44 -52.51 57.27
N MET A 106 22.05 -53.26 56.25
CA MET A 106 22.75 -54.48 55.84
C MET A 106 24.10 -54.18 55.18
N LYS A 107 24.21 -53.10 54.39
CA LYS A 107 25.49 -52.63 53.81
C LYS A 107 26.53 -52.29 54.86
N LEU A 108 26.11 -51.80 56.04
CA LEU A 108 27.01 -51.49 57.15
C LEU A 108 27.66 -52.72 57.81
N GLN A 109 27.23 -53.93 57.46
CA GLN A 109 27.90 -55.16 57.89
C GLN A 109 29.09 -55.52 56.99
N ASP A 110 29.22 -54.89 55.81
CA ASP A 110 30.36 -55.08 54.93
C ASP A 110 31.60 -54.36 55.51
N PRO A 111 32.73 -55.06 55.71
CA PRO A 111 33.98 -54.45 56.19
C PRO A 111 34.44 -53.24 55.38
N GLN A 112 34.18 -53.20 54.07
CA GLN A 112 34.56 -52.05 53.22
C GLN A 112 33.75 -50.80 53.56
N ASN A 113 32.43 -50.95 53.76
CA ASN A 113 31.56 -49.82 54.11
C ASN A 113 31.81 -49.34 55.54
N GLN A 114 32.18 -50.23 56.46
CA GLN A 114 32.61 -49.86 57.81
C GLN A 114 33.89 -49.00 57.77
N LYS A 115 34.85 -49.36 56.90
CA LYS A 115 36.07 -48.57 56.70
C LYS A 115 35.75 -47.18 56.12
N ALA A 116 34.88 -47.09 55.13
CA ALA A 116 34.43 -45.83 54.56
C ALA A 116 33.71 -44.93 55.58
N LEU A 117 32.88 -45.51 56.47
CA LEU A 117 32.24 -44.74 57.55
C LEU A 117 33.27 -44.19 58.56
N GLN A 118 34.30 -44.98 58.90
CA GLN A 118 35.38 -44.50 59.78
C GLN A 118 36.24 -43.41 59.10
N GLU A 119 36.48 -43.53 57.80
CA GLU A 119 37.13 -42.48 57.02
C GLU A 119 36.35 -41.16 57.05
N ALA A 120 35.02 -41.22 56.88
CA ALA A 120 34.16 -40.05 56.97
C ALA A 120 34.28 -39.35 58.34
N ARG A 121 34.34 -40.13 59.43
CA ARG A 121 34.52 -39.60 60.80
C ARG A 121 35.88 -38.94 60.99
N LEU A 122 36.94 -39.54 60.46
CA LEU A 122 38.30 -38.96 60.50
C LEU A 122 38.36 -37.63 59.73
N LEU A 123 37.71 -37.54 58.56
CA LEU A 123 37.63 -36.30 57.78
C LEU A 123 36.87 -35.20 58.54
N ALA A 124 35.77 -35.54 59.22
CA ALA A 124 35.04 -34.60 60.06
C ALA A 124 35.90 -34.09 61.22
N ALA A 125 36.61 -34.97 61.91
CA ALA A 125 37.52 -34.60 63.00
C ALA A 125 38.70 -33.74 62.53
N ALA A 126 39.16 -33.92 61.28
CA ALA A 126 40.21 -33.12 60.66
C ALA A 126 39.74 -31.74 60.14
N GLY A 127 38.48 -31.36 60.39
CA GLY A 127 37.92 -30.08 59.93
C GLY A 127 37.60 -30.03 58.43
N ARG A 128 37.35 -31.19 57.79
CA ARG A 128 36.98 -31.32 56.37
C ARG A 128 35.51 -31.79 56.21
N PRO A 129 34.52 -30.96 56.59
CA PRO A 129 33.13 -31.38 56.66
C PRO A 129 32.49 -31.64 55.28
N GLU A 130 32.91 -30.95 54.22
CA GLU A 130 32.43 -31.17 52.85
C GLU A 130 32.78 -32.57 52.34
N GLU A 131 34.03 -32.99 52.54
CA GLU A 131 34.51 -34.30 52.10
C GLU A 131 33.91 -35.42 52.94
N SER A 132 33.78 -35.20 54.25
CA SER A 132 33.08 -36.12 55.13
C SER A 132 31.61 -36.30 54.68
N SER A 133 30.89 -35.20 54.40
CA SER A 133 29.51 -35.24 53.90
C SER A 133 29.37 -36.02 52.60
N ALA A 134 30.32 -35.87 51.66
CA ALA A 134 30.32 -36.61 50.40
C ALA A 134 30.48 -38.12 50.59
N VAL A 135 31.25 -38.56 51.59
CA VAL A 135 31.38 -40.00 51.92
C VAL A 135 30.07 -40.52 52.53
N PHE A 136 29.44 -39.77 53.43
CA PHE A 136 28.13 -40.13 53.99
C PHE A 136 27.05 -40.25 52.90
N GLU A 137 26.99 -39.30 51.95
CA GLU A 137 26.04 -39.32 50.83
C GLU A 137 26.28 -40.50 49.89
N ARG A 138 27.55 -40.90 49.67
CA ARG A 138 27.86 -42.10 48.88
C ARG A 138 27.41 -43.39 49.57
N LEU A 139 27.54 -43.46 50.90
CA LEU A 139 27.19 -44.65 51.67
C LEU A 139 25.67 -44.82 51.79
N PHE A 140 24.91 -43.73 52.01
CA PHE A 140 23.50 -43.82 52.40
C PHE A 140 22.54 -42.99 51.53
N GLY A 141 23.03 -42.16 50.61
CA GLY A 141 22.21 -41.20 49.88
C GLY A 141 21.44 -40.26 50.83
N ASP A 142 20.18 -39.98 50.49
CA ASP A 142 19.28 -39.16 51.32
C ASP A 142 18.62 -39.94 52.48
N ALA A 143 18.99 -41.21 52.71
CA ALA A 143 18.34 -42.10 53.68
C ALA A 143 19.32 -42.76 54.65
N PRO A 144 19.79 -42.04 55.68
CA PRO A 144 20.59 -42.62 56.76
C PRO A 144 19.87 -43.82 57.42
N PRO A 145 20.60 -44.88 57.78
CA PRO A 145 20.01 -46.15 58.22
C PRO A 145 19.36 -46.08 59.61
N ASP A 146 19.80 -45.15 60.47
CA ASP A 146 19.34 -45.01 61.85
C ASP A 146 19.44 -43.57 62.38
N PHE A 147 18.84 -43.36 63.55
CA PHE A 147 18.81 -42.06 64.24
C PHE A 147 20.21 -41.52 64.55
N ALA A 148 21.11 -42.36 65.05
CA ALA A 148 22.46 -41.96 65.45
C ALA A 148 23.27 -41.46 64.24
N THR A 149 23.21 -42.19 63.12
CA THR A 149 23.89 -41.86 61.86
C THR A 149 23.28 -40.61 61.23
N ALA A 150 21.95 -40.44 61.30
CA ALA A 150 21.27 -39.23 60.81
C ALA A 150 21.71 -37.99 61.58
N LEU A 151 21.73 -38.05 62.92
CA LEU A 151 22.16 -36.94 63.77
C LEU A 151 23.64 -36.61 63.56
N GLU A 152 24.49 -37.63 63.40
CA GLU A 152 25.92 -37.47 63.10
C GLU A 152 26.14 -36.77 61.76
N TYR A 153 25.50 -37.23 60.68
CA TYR A 153 25.58 -36.63 59.36
C TYR A 153 25.14 -35.16 59.36
N LEU A 154 24.03 -34.85 60.02
CA LEU A 154 23.51 -33.47 60.11
C LEU A 154 24.45 -32.55 60.90
N ARG A 155 25.08 -33.04 61.98
CA ARG A 155 26.09 -32.27 62.73
C ARG A 155 27.30 -31.93 61.86
N ILE A 156 27.80 -32.87 61.06
CA ILE A 156 28.92 -32.64 60.15
C ILE A 156 28.54 -31.61 59.08
N ARG A 157 27.38 -31.81 58.43
CA ARG A 157 26.86 -30.92 57.40
C ARG A 157 26.61 -29.49 57.91
N SER A 158 26.31 -29.33 59.19
CA SER A 158 26.13 -28.01 59.82
C SER A 158 27.42 -27.15 59.83
N ASN A 159 28.58 -27.78 59.68
CA ASN A 159 29.87 -27.06 59.61
C ASN A 159 30.25 -26.64 58.19
N ILE A 160 29.48 -27.04 57.16
CA ILE A 160 29.67 -26.60 55.77
C ILE A 160 29.06 -25.19 55.59
N PRO A 161 29.80 -24.21 55.05
CA PRO A 161 29.29 -22.87 54.80
C PRO A 161 27.99 -22.87 53.98
N GLY A 162 26.97 -22.13 54.45
CA GLY A 162 25.68 -21.98 53.77
C GLY A 162 24.67 -23.13 53.96
N GLN A 163 25.05 -24.26 54.58
CA GLN A 163 24.13 -25.41 54.76
C GLN A 163 23.32 -25.35 56.07
N ARG A 164 23.72 -24.51 57.04
CA ARG A 164 23.12 -24.45 58.39
C ARG A 164 21.60 -24.26 58.43
N PRO A 165 20.98 -23.34 57.64
CA PRO A 165 19.53 -23.19 57.64
C PRO A 165 18.79 -24.47 57.23
N LYS A 166 19.30 -25.18 56.22
CA LYS A 166 18.72 -26.44 55.74
C LYS A 166 18.86 -27.56 56.78
N VAL A 167 20.01 -27.63 57.44
CA VAL A 167 20.26 -28.59 58.52
C VAL A 167 19.34 -28.37 59.71
N ILE A 168 19.06 -27.12 60.09
CA ILE A 168 18.12 -26.80 61.18
C ILE A 168 16.72 -27.37 60.91
N GLU A 169 16.21 -27.23 59.68
CA GLU A 169 14.89 -27.78 59.32
C GLU A 169 14.89 -29.33 59.30
N GLN A 170 16.00 -29.94 58.90
CA GLN A 170 16.17 -31.41 58.96
C GLN A 170 16.25 -31.91 60.40
N LEU A 171 16.93 -31.21 61.30
CA LEU A 171 16.99 -31.55 62.73
C LEU A 171 15.64 -31.39 63.44
N ARG A 172 14.82 -30.40 63.05
CA ARG A 172 13.43 -30.27 63.54
C ARG A 172 12.56 -31.44 63.12
N THR A 173 12.70 -31.83 61.86
CA THR A 173 12.00 -33.01 61.33
C THR A 173 12.43 -34.25 62.12
N LEU A 174 13.73 -34.38 62.41
CA LEU A 174 14.25 -35.49 63.22
C LEU A 174 13.76 -35.47 64.68
N ASP A 175 13.69 -34.30 65.33
CA ASP A 175 13.11 -34.14 66.69
C ASP A 175 11.64 -34.58 66.74
N SER A 176 10.86 -34.26 65.70
CA SER A 176 9.46 -34.67 65.61
C SER A 176 9.28 -36.19 65.45
N GLN A 177 10.26 -36.86 64.83
CA GLN A 177 10.24 -38.31 64.61
C GLN A 177 10.76 -39.09 65.83
N TYR A 178 11.62 -38.47 66.64
CA TYR A 178 12.29 -39.06 67.80
C TYR A 178 12.22 -38.08 69.00
N PRO A 179 11.01 -37.84 69.57
CA PRO A 179 10.83 -36.86 70.62
C PRO A 179 11.55 -37.26 71.92
N GLY A 180 12.08 -36.26 72.63
CA GLY A 180 12.66 -36.45 73.97
C GLY A 180 14.18 -36.68 74.03
N ASN A 181 14.89 -36.62 72.89
CA ASN A 181 16.36 -36.74 72.89
C ASN A 181 17.04 -35.40 73.25
N ALA A 182 17.65 -35.33 74.43
CA ALA A 182 18.34 -34.12 74.92
C ALA A 182 19.51 -33.68 74.03
N GLY A 183 20.31 -34.61 73.51
CA GLY A 183 21.50 -34.32 72.69
C GLY A 183 21.17 -33.73 71.31
N LEU A 184 20.05 -34.13 70.72
CA LEU A 184 19.52 -33.55 69.49
C LEU A 184 19.07 -32.11 69.75
N ARG A 185 18.25 -31.89 70.78
CA ARG A 185 17.73 -30.55 71.12
C ARG A 185 18.84 -29.58 71.52
N GLN A 186 19.89 -30.04 72.20
CA GLN A 186 21.09 -29.24 72.46
C GLN A 186 21.77 -28.79 71.15
N THR A 187 21.94 -29.71 70.20
CA THR A 187 22.51 -29.39 68.87
C THR A 187 21.65 -28.38 68.13
N LEU A 188 20.33 -28.55 68.17
CA LEU A 188 19.39 -27.65 67.54
C LEU A 188 19.46 -26.24 68.16
N ALA A 189 19.50 -26.12 69.48
CA ALA A 189 19.63 -24.84 70.17
C ALA A 189 20.93 -24.11 69.81
N ASP A 190 22.06 -24.81 69.78
CA ASP A 190 23.36 -24.23 69.40
C ASP A 190 23.39 -23.71 67.97
N LEU A 191 22.85 -24.50 67.02
CA LEU A 191 22.77 -24.07 65.62
C LEU A 191 21.84 -22.87 65.45
N LEU A 192 20.71 -22.84 66.17
CA LEU A 192 19.81 -21.69 66.17
C LEU A 192 20.48 -20.42 66.69
N PHE A 193 21.30 -20.51 67.75
CA PHE A 193 22.08 -19.34 68.20
C PHE A 193 23.13 -18.91 67.18
N ARG A 194 23.84 -19.84 66.54
CA ARG A 194 24.84 -19.53 65.49
C ARG A 194 24.22 -18.88 64.26
N GLU A 195 22.99 -19.25 63.91
CA GLU A 195 22.18 -18.65 62.83
C GLU A 195 21.41 -17.40 63.29
N LYS A 196 21.72 -16.85 64.47
CA LYS A 196 21.09 -15.63 65.02
C LYS A 196 19.57 -15.73 65.14
N ARG A 197 19.06 -16.92 65.51
CA ARG A 197 17.65 -17.24 65.80
C ARG A 197 17.42 -17.51 67.30
N PRO A 198 17.73 -16.56 68.21
CA PRO A 198 17.75 -16.83 69.65
C PRO A 198 16.37 -17.13 70.24
N ALA A 199 15.28 -16.54 69.72
CA ALA A 199 13.93 -16.83 70.23
C ALA A 199 13.56 -18.31 70.06
N GLU A 200 13.93 -18.89 68.92
CA GLU A 200 13.70 -20.31 68.63
C GLU A 200 14.65 -21.19 69.44
N ALA A 201 15.91 -20.75 69.64
CA ALA A 201 16.86 -21.46 70.50
C ALA A 201 16.39 -21.51 71.95
N LEU A 202 15.89 -20.39 72.49
CA LEU A 202 15.36 -20.29 73.85
C LEU A 202 14.14 -21.18 74.07
N ALA A 203 13.27 -21.34 73.06
CA ALA A 203 12.14 -22.29 73.15
C ALA A 203 12.61 -23.75 73.25
N VAL A 204 13.70 -24.11 72.55
CA VAL A 204 14.30 -25.45 72.66
C VAL A 204 14.99 -25.65 74.01
N LEU A 205 15.67 -24.61 74.53
CA LEU A 205 16.25 -24.66 75.89
C LEU A 205 15.17 -24.77 76.98
N ASP A 206 14.02 -24.11 76.82
CA ASP A 206 12.88 -24.23 77.73
C ASP A 206 12.36 -25.67 77.78
N GLN A 207 12.30 -26.37 76.64
CA GLN A 207 11.96 -27.80 76.61
C GLN A 207 13.01 -28.65 77.35
N LEU A 208 14.30 -28.33 77.21
CA LEU A 208 15.39 -29.01 77.91
C LEU A 208 15.42 -28.72 79.42
N SER A 209 14.82 -27.61 79.88
CA SER A 209 14.76 -27.27 81.31
C SER A 209 13.96 -28.27 82.15
N SER A 210 13.06 -29.02 81.50
CA SER A 210 12.27 -30.07 82.15
C SER A 210 13.00 -31.40 82.31
N ASP A 211 14.16 -31.58 81.66
CA ASP A 211 14.99 -32.78 81.76
C ASP A 211 16.07 -32.59 82.85
N PRO A 212 16.04 -33.39 83.94
CA PRO A 212 17.02 -33.27 85.02
C PRO A 212 18.48 -33.43 84.58
N GLN A 213 18.76 -34.17 83.51
CA GLN A 213 20.11 -34.39 82.99
C GLN A 213 20.58 -33.27 82.05
N ALA A 214 19.66 -32.50 81.45
CA ALA A 214 19.98 -31.46 80.48
C ALA A 214 19.78 -30.03 81.01
N SER A 215 19.03 -29.84 82.10
CA SER A 215 18.65 -28.53 82.62
C SER A 215 19.83 -27.62 82.97
N ASN A 216 20.94 -28.14 83.50
CA ASN A 216 22.12 -27.33 83.83
C ASN A 216 22.83 -26.82 82.57
N ALA A 217 23.03 -27.68 81.58
CA ALA A 217 23.62 -27.29 80.30
C ALA A 217 22.74 -26.27 79.55
N ALA A 218 21.41 -26.41 79.64
CA ALA A 218 20.48 -25.42 79.10
C ALA A 218 20.60 -24.06 79.83
N ALA A 219 20.73 -24.08 81.16
CA ALA A 219 20.93 -22.88 81.96
C ALA A 219 22.25 -22.17 81.60
N ASP A 220 23.37 -22.89 81.49
CA ASP A 220 24.67 -22.28 81.15
C ASP A 220 24.62 -21.63 79.76
N ARG A 221 23.99 -22.29 78.79
CA ARG A 221 23.88 -21.76 77.43
C ARG A 221 23.01 -20.51 77.37
N GLU A 222 21.88 -20.50 78.09
CA GLU A 222 21.00 -19.32 78.18
C GLU A 222 21.67 -18.18 78.93
N TYR A 223 22.41 -18.47 80.00
CA TYR A 223 23.19 -17.51 80.78
C TYR A 223 24.22 -16.76 79.90
N GLU A 224 25.03 -17.50 79.14
CA GLU A 224 26.01 -16.92 78.21
C GLU A 224 25.35 -16.03 77.15
N TYR A 225 24.16 -16.43 76.66
CA TYR A 225 23.40 -15.59 75.75
C TYR A 225 22.92 -14.29 76.43
N LEU A 226 22.32 -14.36 77.61
CA LEU A 226 21.80 -13.19 78.32
C LEU A 226 22.91 -12.20 78.73
N LYS A 227 24.10 -12.71 79.05
CA LYS A 227 25.29 -11.89 79.33
C LYS A 227 25.77 -11.09 78.13
N SER A 228 25.54 -11.58 76.91
CA SER A 228 25.89 -10.86 75.68
C SER A 228 24.90 -9.77 75.28
N LEU A 229 23.72 -9.69 75.92
CA LEU A 229 22.67 -8.75 75.54
C LEU A 229 22.91 -7.33 76.10
N PRO A 230 22.53 -6.29 75.35
CA PRO A 230 22.60 -4.92 75.84
C PRO A 230 21.69 -4.70 77.05
N VAL A 231 22.07 -3.72 77.88
CA VAL A 231 21.31 -3.35 79.07
C VAL A 231 20.03 -2.60 78.66
N GLU A 232 18.92 -3.33 78.62
CA GLU A 232 17.58 -2.86 78.21
C GLU A 232 16.49 -3.47 79.09
N ASN A 233 15.29 -2.88 79.10
CA ASN A 233 14.14 -3.41 79.85
C ASN A 233 13.81 -4.87 79.50
N LYS A 234 14.00 -5.27 78.24
CA LYS A 234 13.77 -6.66 77.78
C LYS A 234 14.80 -7.62 78.36
N THR A 235 16.06 -7.22 78.45
CA THR A 235 17.15 -8.03 79.02
C THR A 235 16.94 -8.22 80.53
N VAL A 236 16.47 -7.18 81.23
CA VAL A 236 16.05 -7.28 82.65
C VAL A 236 14.93 -8.29 82.83
N GLN A 237 13.90 -8.27 81.97
CA GLN A 237 12.82 -9.26 82.01
C GLN A 237 13.33 -10.68 81.70
N ALA A 238 14.28 -10.82 80.78
CA ALA A 238 14.88 -12.10 80.43
C ALA A 238 15.72 -12.68 81.59
N TRP A 239 16.50 -11.86 82.28
CA TRP A 239 17.22 -12.25 83.50
C TRP A 239 16.26 -12.66 84.63
N GLN A 240 15.12 -11.97 84.80
CA GLN A 240 14.09 -12.38 85.75
C GLN A 240 13.48 -13.75 85.40
N ALA A 241 13.21 -14.00 84.11
CA ALA A 241 12.70 -15.27 83.63
C ALA A 241 13.72 -16.40 83.81
N PHE A 242 15.00 -16.14 83.54
CA PHE A 242 16.11 -17.08 83.73
C PHE A 242 16.21 -17.57 85.18
N VAL A 243 16.23 -16.64 86.14
CA VAL A 243 16.29 -16.96 87.57
C VAL A 243 15.09 -17.80 88.02
N LYS A 244 13.91 -17.56 87.42
CA LYS A 244 12.70 -18.34 87.71
C LYS A 244 12.73 -19.74 87.08
N ARG A 245 13.28 -19.89 85.87
CA ARG A 245 13.28 -21.14 85.11
C ARG A 245 14.31 -22.14 85.63
N TYR A 246 15.48 -21.68 86.06
CA TYR A 246 16.58 -22.55 86.52
C TYR A 246 16.95 -22.33 87.99
N PRO A 247 16.03 -22.54 88.94
CA PRO A 247 16.26 -22.20 90.35
C PRO A 247 17.41 -22.98 91.00
N ALA A 248 17.82 -24.11 90.40
CA ALA A 248 18.92 -24.96 90.88
C ALA A 248 20.25 -24.74 90.15
N SER A 249 20.32 -23.84 89.15
CA SER A 249 21.57 -23.58 88.41
C SER A 249 22.55 -22.75 89.24
N GLN A 250 23.84 -23.05 89.12
CA GLN A 250 24.92 -22.28 89.75
C GLN A 250 25.01 -20.84 89.20
N ALA A 251 24.52 -20.60 87.97
CA ALA A 251 24.56 -19.29 87.31
C ALA A 251 23.58 -18.26 87.92
N VAL A 252 22.63 -18.68 88.77
CA VAL A 252 21.61 -17.80 89.35
C VAL A 252 22.19 -16.70 90.25
N VAL A 253 23.32 -16.96 90.93
CA VAL A 253 23.95 -15.97 91.83
C VAL A 253 24.47 -14.77 91.05
N GLU A 254 25.25 -15.02 89.98
CA GLU A 254 25.81 -13.97 89.12
C GLU A 254 24.68 -13.28 88.32
N ALA A 255 23.68 -14.03 87.85
CA ALA A 255 22.51 -13.49 87.15
C ALA A 255 21.75 -12.45 88.00
N ASN A 256 21.58 -12.69 89.31
CA ASN A 256 20.94 -11.73 90.21
C ASN A 256 21.75 -10.43 90.40
N GLN A 257 23.09 -10.51 90.43
CA GLN A 257 23.95 -9.33 90.52
C GLN A 257 23.87 -8.49 89.24
N ILE A 258 23.90 -9.15 88.08
CA ILE A 258 23.75 -8.50 86.78
C ILE A 258 22.38 -7.80 86.70
N LEU A 259 21.31 -8.49 87.10
CA LEU A 259 19.95 -7.96 87.10
C LEU A 259 19.85 -6.65 87.92
N LEU A 260 20.41 -6.62 89.13
CA LEU A 260 20.38 -5.42 89.99
C LEU A 260 21.14 -4.24 89.38
N ASN A 261 22.32 -4.48 88.79
CA ASN A 261 23.10 -3.42 88.17
C ASN A 261 22.42 -2.89 86.89
N GLN A 262 21.82 -3.77 86.08
CA GLN A 262 21.07 -3.38 84.89
C GLN A 262 19.85 -2.52 85.25
N GLN A 263 19.10 -2.86 86.31
CA GLN A 263 17.99 -2.05 86.80
C GLN A 263 18.43 -0.64 87.22
N ARG A 264 19.61 -0.51 87.84
CA ARG A 264 20.18 0.80 88.21
C ARG A 264 20.52 1.65 86.98
N LEU A 265 21.14 1.05 85.95
CA LEU A 265 21.51 1.76 84.72
C LEU A 265 20.28 2.24 83.95
N LEU A 266 19.22 1.44 83.91
CA LEU A 266 17.96 1.81 83.23
C LEU A 266 17.15 2.87 83.98
N ALA A 267 17.48 3.16 85.23
CA ALA A 267 16.94 4.29 85.95
C ALA A 267 17.65 5.63 85.62
N ASP A 268 18.82 5.62 84.96
CA ASP A 268 19.54 6.84 84.53
C ASP A 268 19.09 7.28 83.12
N PRO A 269 18.44 8.46 82.98
CA PRO A 269 17.99 8.96 81.68
C PRO A 269 19.11 9.13 80.64
N ALA A 270 20.35 9.39 81.06
CA ALA A 270 21.48 9.55 80.14
C ALA A 270 21.93 8.22 79.54
N TRP A 271 21.85 7.13 80.31
CA TRP A 271 22.14 5.78 79.81
C TRP A 271 21.06 5.33 78.83
N VAL A 272 19.79 5.57 79.17
CA VAL A 272 18.63 5.27 78.30
C VAL A 272 18.75 6.01 76.96
N ALA A 273 19.16 7.29 76.96
CA ALA A 273 19.44 8.03 75.73
C ALA A 273 20.57 7.40 74.92
N GLY A 274 21.67 6.99 75.56
CA GLY A 274 22.80 6.35 74.88
C GLY A 274 22.44 5.01 74.24
N ALA A 275 21.72 4.16 74.98
CA ALA A 275 21.22 2.87 74.49
C ALA A 275 20.27 3.05 73.29
N GLN A 276 19.32 3.99 73.38
CA GLN A 276 18.42 4.33 72.28
C GLN A 276 19.20 4.82 71.04
N GLY A 277 20.23 5.64 71.25
CA GLY A 277 21.12 6.10 70.19
C GLY A 277 21.86 4.96 69.49
N LYS A 278 22.47 4.04 70.24
CA LYS A 278 23.16 2.85 69.69
C LYS A 278 22.19 1.97 68.89
N GLN A 279 21.00 1.71 69.44
CA GLN A 279 19.97 0.91 68.80
C GLN A 279 19.50 1.50 67.46
N MET A 280 19.31 2.82 67.38
CA MET A 280 18.96 3.50 66.13
C MET A 280 20.03 3.29 65.04
N ILE A 281 21.31 3.28 65.43
CA ILE A 281 22.42 2.98 64.51
C ILE A 281 22.44 1.51 64.10
N GLU A 282 22.16 0.57 64.98
CA GLU A 282 22.05 -0.84 64.57
C GLU A 282 20.87 -1.05 63.60
N GLN A 283 19.73 -0.41 63.86
CA GLN A 283 18.52 -0.51 63.05
C GLN A 283 18.55 0.28 61.74
N GLN A 284 19.64 0.99 61.46
CA GLN A 284 19.77 1.86 60.27
C GLN A 284 18.71 2.97 60.18
N ARG A 285 18.28 3.50 61.33
CA ARG A 285 17.22 4.51 61.42
C ARG A 285 17.74 5.84 61.94
N SER A 286 17.30 6.93 61.31
CA SER A 286 17.43 8.32 61.78
C SER A 286 18.80 8.68 62.40
N PRO A 287 19.91 8.59 61.63
CA PRO A 287 21.27 8.79 62.16
C PRO A 287 21.48 10.17 62.81
N ALA A 288 20.77 11.21 62.34
CA ALA A 288 20.81 12.54 62.95
C ALA A 288 20.17 12.59 64.36
N VAL A 289 19.09 11.83 64.58
CA VAL A 289 18.45 11.74 65.91
C VAL A 289 19.33 10.92 66.86
N ALA A 290 19.90 9.83 66.35
CA ALA A 290 20.84 9.01 67.10
C ALA A 290 22.08 9.81 67.56
N GLU A 291 22.64 10.67 66.71
CA GLU A 291 23.74 11.56 67.07
C GLU A 291 23.40 12.43 68.29
N GLY A 292 22.22 13.07 68.32
CA GLY A 292 21.81 13.91 69.43
C GLY A 292 21.69 13.15 70.76
N LEU A 293 21.19 11.91 70.70
CA LEU A 293 21.07 11.02 71.86
C LEU A 293 22.43 10.54 72.36
N LEU A 294 23.31 10.12 71.45
CA LEU A 294 24.67 9.65 71.78
C LEU A 294 25.52 10.75 72.40
N ARG A 295 25.49 11.98 71.84
CA ARG A 295 26.20 13.13 72.42
C ARG A 295 25.71 13.47 73.83
N ARG A 296 24.43 13.26 74.14
CA ARG A 296 23.88 13.44 75.49
C ARG A 296 24.43 12.40 76.47
N ALA A 297 24.48 11.14 76.05
CA ALA A 297 25.01 10.05 76.88
C ALA A 297 26.51 10.18 77.16
N ILE A 298 27.30 10.56 76.15
CA ILE A 298 28.75 10.77 76.28
C ILE A 298 29.10 11.81 77.35
N LYS A 299 28.26 12.84 77.56
CA LYS A 299 28.48 13.83 78.63
C LYS A 299 28.45 13.20 80.03
N ARG A 300 27.65 12.15 80.23
CA ARG A 300 27.50 11.47 81.52
C ARG A 300 28.43 10.26 81.65
N TYR A 301 28.74 9.60 80.54
CA TYR A 301 29.60 8.42 80.44
C TYR A 301 30.75 8.66 79.43
N PRO A 302 31.69 9.57 79.75
CA PRO A 302 32.75 9.97 78.81
C PRO A 302 33.80 8.88 78.55
N ASP A 303 33.79 7.79 79.30
CA ASP A 303 34.76 6.71 79.21
C ASP A 303 34.20 5.44 78.58
N ASP A 304 32.95 5.45 78.09
CA ASP A 304 32.39 4.32 77.33
C ASP A 304 32.81 4.42 75.85
N PRO A 305 33.77 3.60 75.37
CA PRO A 305 34.26 3.64 73.99
C PRO A 305 33.17 3.31 72.96
N SER A 306 32.18 2.49 73.33
CA SER A 306 31.11 2.07 72.42
C SER A 306 30.12 3.21 72.09
N LEU A 307 30.00 4.24 72.95
CA LEU A 307 29.24 5.45 72.62
C LEU A 307 29.92 6.28 71.53
N TYR A 308 31.25 6.39 71.58
CA TYR A 308 32.03 7.07 70.53
C TYR A 308 32.00 6.27 69.23
N GLY A 309 32.13 4.94 69.29
CA GLY A 309 32.00 4.08 68.11
C GLY A 309 30.64 4.23 67.41
N ALA A 310 29.54 4.22 68.17
CA ALA A 310 28.20 4.45 67.62
C ALA A 310 28.02 5.87 67.05
N LEU A 311 28.62 6.89 67.68
CA LEU A 311 28.59 8.26 67.17
C LEU A 311 29.37 8.38 65.85
N GLY A 312 30.54 7.72 65.75
CA GLY A 312 31.32 7.64 64.51
C GLY A 312 30.52 7.00 63.38
N LEU A 313 29.79 5.91 63.64
CA LEU A 313 28.90 5.27 62.67
C LEU A 313 27.71 6.16 62.27
N ALA A 314 27.15 6.91 63.23
CA ALA A 314 26.08 7.88 62.96
C ALA A 314 26.54 8.99 62.00
N LEU A 315 27.76 9.50 62.20
CA LEU A 315 28.36 10.54 61.37
C LEU A 315 28.75 9.99 59.98
N LEU A 316 29.30 8.78 59.93
CA LEU A 316 29.68 8.11 58.68
C LEU A 316 28.46 7.93 57.75
N ARG A 317 27.30 7.56 58.30
CA ARG A 317 26.05 7.41 57.54
C ARG A 317 25.40 8.72 57.12
N GLN A 318 25.77 9.82 57.76
CA GLN A 318 25.39 11.17 57.33
C GLN A 318 26.40 11.75 56.32
N SER A 319 27.32 10.92 55.80
CA SER A 319 28.41 11.33 54.91
C SER A 319 29.34 12.40 55.50
N ARG A 320 29.37 12.52 56.84
CA ARG A 320 30.26 13.42 57.60
C ARG A 320 31.55 12.68 57.94
N TYR A 321 32.26 12.26 56.89
CA TYR A 321 33.41 11.34 56.99
C TYR A 321 34.56 11.86 57.85
N GLU A 322 34.83 13.17 57.80
CA GLU A 322 35.89 13.81 58.60
C GLU A 322 35.59 13.74 60.11
N GLU A 323 34.36 14.06 60.50
CA GLU A 323 33.92 14.00 61.90
C GLU A 323 33.79 12.55 62.38
N ALA A 324 33.37 11.64 61.51
CA ALA A 324 33.34 10.21 61.80
C ALA A 324 34.74 9.67 62.12
N ASN A 325 35.73 10.01 61.29
CA ASN A 325 37.12 9.62 61.48
C ASN A 325 37.68 10.12 62.83
N ALA A 326 37.46 11.40 63.14
CA ALA A 326 37.84 11.98 64.44
C ALA A 326 37.18 11.25 65.62
N THR A 327 35.94 10.80 65.47
CA THR A 327 35.22 10.09 66.52
C THR A 327 35.71 8.65 66.69
N PHE A 328 36.07 7.94 65.61
CA PHE A 328 36.66 6.61 65.71
C PHE A 328 38.06 6.63 66.35
N ILE A 329 38.85 7.69 66.12
CA ILE A 329 40.11 7.91 66.84
C ILE A 329 39.87 7.96 68.36
N LEU A 330 38.83 8.68 68.79
CA LEU A 330 38.45 8.79 70.20
C LEU A 330 37.89 7.48 70.77
N ALA A 331 37.13 6.71 69.99
CA ALA A 331 36.64 5.40 70.40
C ALA A 331 37.81 4.43 70.64
N ARG A 332 38.77 4.38 69.71
CA ARG A 332 39.96 3.54 69.80
C ARG A 332 40.86 3.90 70.98
N SER A 333 41.02 5.20 71.29
CA SER A 333 41.88 5.63 72.41
C SER A 333 41.31 5.30 73.80
N LYS A 334 40.01 5.03 73.89
CA LYS A 334 39.29 4.69 75.12
C LYS A 334 39.02 3.19 75.29
N GLU A 335 39.28 2.39 74.26
CA GLU A 335 38.99 0.95 74.23
C GLU A 335 40.10 0.13 74.90
N GLN A 336 39.70 -0.88 75.67
CA GLN A 336 40.63 -1.81 76.36
C GLN A 336 40.58 -3.22 75.78
N ASP A 337 39.50 -3.57 75.09
CA ASP A 337 39.34 -4.87 74.43
C ASP A 337 40.02 -4.87 73.05
N THR A 338 40.98 -5.77 72.87
CA THR A 338 41.79 -5.87 71.65
C THR A 338 40.97 -6.15 70.38
N SER A 339 39.82 -6.83 70.50
CA SER A 339 38.92 -7.09 69.37
C SER A 339 38.23 -5.81 68.92
N TYR A 340 37.69 -5.05 69.87
CA TYR A 340 37.02 -3.78 69.56
C TYR A 340 38.02 -2.70 69.11
N MET A 341 39.26 -2.70 69.61
CA MET A 341 40.32 -1.82 69.13
C MET A 341 40.60 -2.00 67.63
N SER A 342 40.67 -3.25 67.16
CA SER A 342 40.85 -3.55 65.73
C SER A 342 39.64 -3.07 64.93
N GLN A 343 38.42 -3.28 65.44
CA GLN A 343 37.20 -2.82 64.78
C GLN A 343 37.18 -1.28 64.63
N TRP A 344 37.58 -0.53 65.66
CA TRP A 344 37.65 0.94 65.59
C TRP A 344 38.76 1.41 64.64
N GLN A 345 39.88 0.69 64.55
CA GLN A 345 40.94 0.95 63.59
C GLN A 345 40.44 0.80 62.14
N ASP A 346 39.75 -0.30 61.82
CA ASP A 346 39.24 -0.54 60.47
C ASP A 346 38.20 0.52 60.05
N LEU A 347 37.34 0.92 60.98
CA LEU A 347 36.33 1.97 60.75
C LEU A 347 36.97 3.36 60.59
N MET A 348 38.04 3.65 61.34
CA MET A 348 38.85 4.87 61.18
C MET A 348 39.47 4.91 59.77
N ASP A 349 40.19 3.86 59.36
CA ASP A 349 40.84 3.80 58.04
C ASP A 349 39.81 3.88 56.89
N ALA A 350 38.67 3.21 57.03
CA ALA A 350 37.57 3.28 56.07
C ALA A 350 36.97 4.69 55.96
N SER A 351 36.76 5.36 57.10
CA SER A 351 36.21 6.72 57.12
C SER A 351 37.19 7.76 56.54
N HIS A 352 38.49 7.60 56.79
CA HIS A 352 39.53 8.44 56.19
C HIS A 352 39.60 8.27 54.66
N TYR A 353 39.48 7.04 54.16
CA TYR A 353 39.41 6.77 52.72
C TYR A 353 38.20 7.47 52.06
N LEU A 354 37.00 7.31 52.63
CA LEU A 354 35.78 7.95 52.12
C LEU A 354 35.84 9.48 52.20
N MET A 355 36.50 10.02 53.23
CA MET A 355 36.77 11.46 53.33
C MET A 355 37.60 11.95 52.14
N LEU A 356 38.68 11.25 51.78
CA LEU A 356 39.54 11.62 50.65
C LEU A 356 38.80 11.53 49.30
N LEU A 357 37.99 10.49 49.09
CA LEU A 357 37.14 10.39 47.90
C LEU A 357 36.14 11.56 47.83
N SER A 358 35.44 11.86 48.92
CA SER A 358 34.48 12.97 48.98
C SER A 358 35.11 14.35 48.77
N GLN A 359 36.34 14.56 49.25
CA GLN A 359 37.10 15.78 48.96
C GLN A 359 37.43 15.89 47.46
N GLY A 360 37.78 14.77 46.83
CA GLY A 360 37.98 14.67 45.39
C GLY A 360 36.73 15.03 44.58
N ASP A 361 35.59 14.42 44.92
CA ASP A 361 34.31 14.68 44.25
C ASP A 361 33.87 16.15 44.39
N LYS A 362 33.95 16.72 45.60
CA LYS A 362 33.65 18.15 45.83
C LYS A 362 34.58 19.09 45.06
N ALA A 363 35.80 18.66 44.77
CA ALA A 363 36.73 19.43 43.93
C ALA A 363 36.36 19.31 42.44
N LEU A 364 35.93 18.13 41.97
CA LEU A 364 35.39 17.95 40.61
C LEU A 364 34.14 18.80 40.37
N ASP A 365 33.20 18.85 41.32
CA ASP A 365 31.98 19.67 41.21
C ASP A 365 32.30 21.17 41.09
N ARG A 366 33.35 21.61 41.78
CA ARG A 366 33.87 22.99 41.69
C ARG A 366 34.78 23.21 40.48
N LYS A 367 34.99 22.20 39.66
CA LYS A 367 35.93 22.18 38.52
C LYS A 367 37.40 22.47 38.90
N ASP A 368 37.76 22.24 40.16
CA ASP A 368 39.15 22.31 40.64
C ASP A 368 39.82 20.93 40.48
N TYR A 369 40.24 20.63 39.25
CA TYR A 369 40.79 19.33 38.89
C TYR A 369 42.13 19.05 39.58
N ALA A 370 42.92 20.07 39.92
CA ALA A 370 44.18 19.93 40.64
C ALA A 370 43.99 19.55 42.11
N ALA A 371 42.97 20.09 42.78
CA ALA A 371 42.57 19.63 44.12
C ALA A 371 41.97 18.22 44.07
N ALA A 372 41.13 17.93 43.07
CA ALA A 372 40.52 16.61 42.88
C ALA A 372 41.59 15.52 42.72
N ARG A 373 42.56 15.75 41.83
CA ARG A 373 43.68 14.82 41.59
C ARG A 373 44.48 14.52 42.86
N ARG A 374 44.83 15.55 43.64
CA ARG A 374 45.56 15.38 44.91
C ARG A 374 44.77 14.51 45.91
N ALA A 375 43.47 14.75 46.04
CA ALA A 375 42.62 14.00 46.94
C ALA A 375 42.48 12.52 46.51
N PHE A 376 42.24 12.25 45.24
CA PHE A 376 42.16 10.87 44.73
C PHE A 376 43.51 10.14 44.72
N GLU A 377 44.64 10.83 44.51
CA GLU A 377 45.98 10.25 44.66
C GLU A 377 46.24 9.80 46.11
N GLN A 378 45.80 10.59 47.09
CA GLN A 378 45.86 10.22 48.51
C GLN A 378 44.92 9.06 48.84
N ALA A 379 43.69 9.08 48.30
CA ALA A 379 42.74 7.97 48.45
C ALA A 379 43.33 6.67 47.90
N ARG A 380 43.99 6.72 46.74
CA ARG A 380 44.69 5.58 46.13
C ARG A 380 45.84 5.07 46.99
N LYS A 381 46.58 5.95 47.68
CA LYS A 381 47.61 5.52 48.64
C LYS A 381 47.01 4.81 49.85
N ALA A 382 45.87 5.30 50.35
CA ALA A 382 45.16 4.69 51.47
C ALA A 382 44.58 3.32 51.11
N LYS A 383 44.03 3.14 49.90
CA LYS A 383 43.56 1.84 49.39
C LYS A 383 44.04 1.57 47.95
N PRO A 384 45.23 0.98 47.78
CA PRO A 384 45.82 0.78 46.44
C PRO A 384 45.11 -0.22 45.53
N ARG A 385 44.25 -1.07 46.09
CA ARG A 385 43.52 -2.12 45.37
C ARG A 385 42.08 -1.74 45.03
N ASP A 386 41.63 -0.54 45.39
CA ASP A 386 40.27 -0.06 45.18
C ASP A 386 40.16 0.73 43.86
N ALA A 387 39.09 0.49 43.11
CA ALA A 387 38.91 1.12 41.80
C ALA A 387 38.40 2.57 41.87
N ASP A 388 37.75 3.01 42.95
CA ASP A 388 37.04 4.30 42.98
C ASP A 388 37.98 5.50 42.89
N ALA A 389 39.16 5.42 43.51
CA ALA A 389 40.18 6.46 43.39
C ALA A 389 40.71 6.59 41.95
N LEU A 390 40.81 5.50 41.18
CA LEU A 390 41.20 5.53 39.76
C LEU A 390 40.10 6.13 38.88
N ILE A 391 38.83 5.83 39.19
CA ILE A 391 37.68 6.40 38.49
C ILE A 391 37.62 7.92 38.73
N GLY A 392 37.84 8.38 39.97
CA GLY A 392 37.92 9.80 40.31
C GLY A 392 39.09 10.51 39.61
N LEU A 393 40.27 9.89 39.56
CA LEU A 393 41.42 10.41 38.79
C LEU A 393 41.11 10.52 37.29
N ALA A 394 40.40 9.54 36.72
CA ALA A 394 39.98 9.60 35.33
C ALA A 394 38.97 10.73 35.07
N ALA A 395 38.05 10.98 36.01
CA ALA A 395 37.12 12.10 35.93
C ALA A 395 37.84 13.46 35.99
N ALA A 396 38.86 13.60 36.84
CA ALA A 396 39.71 14.79 36.88
C ALA A 396 40.45 15.01 35.55
N ALA A 397 41.10 13.95 35.02
CA ALA A 397 41.81 14.01 33.75
C ALA A 397 40.90 14.40 32.57
N ARG A 398 39.67 13.86 32.53
CA ARG A 398 38.67 14.24 31.51
C ARG A 398 38.22 15.70 31.66
N GLY A 399 38.06 16.21 32.89
CA GLY A 399 37.77 17.62 33.15
C GLY A 399 38.88 18.55 32.67
N GLU A 400 40.13 18.08 32.70
CA GLU A 400 41.32 18.73 32.12
C GLU A 400 41.46 18.50 30.60
N LEU A 401 40.44 17.94 29.93
CA LEU A 401 40.41 17.61 28.51
C LEU A 401 41.48 16.58 28.08
N ASN A 402 41.94 15.74 29.01
CA ASN A 402 42.90 14.67 28.74
C ASN A 402 42.21 13.30 28.69
N ASP A 403 41.47 13.07 27.60
CA ASP A 403 40.72 11.82 27.38
C ASP A 403 41.61 10.57 27.29
N ILE A 404 42.87 10.71 26.84
CA ILE A 404 43.83 9.60 26.75
C ILE A 404 44.19 9.10 28.16
N GLN A 405 44.50 10.03 29.06
CA GLN A 405 44.83 9.68 30.45
C GLN A 405 43.58 9.15 31.18
N ALA A 406 42.41 9.73 30.92
CA ALA A 406 41.15 9.24 31.47
C ALA A 406 40.85 7.78 31.03
N GLU A 407 41.04 7.45 29.75
CA GLU A 407 40.87 6.09 29.23
C GLU A 407 41.85 5.11 29.91
N ALA A 408 43.13 5.48 30.02
CA ALA A 408 44.15 4.65 30.65
C ALA A 408 43.84 4.35 32.12
N LEU A 409 43.36 5.34 32.88
CA LEU A 409 42.99 5.19 34.29
C LEU A 409 41.73 4.32 34.45
N LEU A 410 40.72 4.47 33.58
CA LEU A 410 39.52 3.63 33.60
C LEU A 410 39.79 2.19 33.20
N LEU A 411 40.71 1.94 32.27
CA LEU A 411 41.15 0.59 31.92
C LEU A 411 41.93 -0.07 33.08
N GLN A 412 42.73 0.70 33.82
CA GLN A 412 43.37 0.22 35.05
C GLN A 412 42.33 -0.13 36.13
N ALA A 413 41.31 0.72 36.32
CA ALA A 413 40.20 0.43 37.23
C ALA A 413 39.47 -0.86 36.84
N ARG A 414 39.20 -1.05 35.54
CA ARG A 414 38.57 -2.28 35.00
C ARG A 414 39.45 -3.52 35.14
N LYS A 415 40.78 -3.38 35.12
CA LYS A 415 41.70 -4.50 35.35
C LYS A 415 41.69 -4.94 36.83
N LEU A 416 41.55 -3.99 37.75
CA LEU A 416 41.45 -4.28 39.19
C LEU A 416 40.08 -4.87 39.54
N GLU A 417 39.01 -4.27 39.03
CA GLU A 417 37.63 -4.70 39.28
C GLU A 417 36.84 -4.80 37.96
N PRO A 418 36.92 -5.95 37.25
CA PRO A 418 36.29 -6.14 35.94
C PRO A 418 34.77 -5.93 35.91
N GLY A 419 34.10 -6.11 37.05
CA GLY A 419 32.66 -5.94 37.23
C GLY A 419 32.21 -4.58 37.79
N ASN A 420 33.13 -3.63 38.01
CA ASN A 420 32.76 -2.33 38.60
C ASN A 420 31.90 -1.50 37.61
N GLY A 421 30.60 -1.39 37.90
CA GLY A 421 29.63 -0.71 37.05
C GLY A 421 29.94 0.78 36.82
N SER A 422 30.60 1.45 37.77
CA SER A 422 30.98 2.86 37.62
C SER A 422 32.11 3.06 36.62
N ALA A 423 33.10 2.15 36.60
CA ALA A 423 34.15 2.14 35.58
C ALA A 423 33.58 1.85 34.18
N ILE A 424 32.65 0.89 34.07
CA ILE A 424 31.98 0.56 32.80
C ILE A 424 31.15 1.75 32.31
N ARG A 425 30.32 2.37 33.15
CA ARG A 425 29.54 3.57 32.78
C ARG A 425 30.44 4.74 32.36
N ALA A 426 31.59 4.93 33.01
CA ALA A 426 32.54 5.96 32.63
C ALA A 426 33.16 5.69 31.25
N LEU A 427 33.55 4.44 30.95
CA LEU A 427 34.04 4.04 29.62
C LEU A 427 32.96 4.14 28.54
N VAL A 428 31.73 3.72 28.82
CA VAL A 428 30.60 3.88 27.88
C VAL A 428 30.39 5.35 27.54
N ARG A 429 30.39 6.25 28.54
CA ARG A 429 30.27 7.70 28.32
C ARG A 429 31.43 8.28 27.51
N LEU A 430 32.66 7.84 27.81
CA LEU A 430 33.85 8.29 27.08
C LEU A 430 33.80 7.85 25.61
N TYR A 431 33.48 6.59 25.33
CA TYR A 431 33.40 6.09 23.96
C TYR A 431 32.20 6.63 23.19
N SER A 432 31.06 6.84 23.84
CA SER A 432 29.89 7.46 23.19
C SER A 432 30.18 8.90 22.76
N ALA A 433 31.04 9.62 23.48
CA ALA A 433 31.48 10.97 23.09
C ALA A 433 32.52 10.96 21.95
N GLN A 434 33.23 9.85 21.74
CA GLN A 434 34.23 9.72 20.68
C GLN A 434 33.62 9.24 19.35
N SER A 435 32.90 8.11 19.36
CA SER A 435 32.10 7.63 18.21
C SER A 435 31.09 6.56 18.60
N ALA A 436 29.95 6.51 17.91
CA ALA A 436 28.93 5.49 18.11
C ALA A 436 29.47 4.06 17.88
N ASP A 437 30.35 3.88 16.88
CA ASP A 437 30.95 2.58 16.57
C ASP A 437 31.87 2.07 17.70
N LYS A 438 32.68 2.96 18.29
CA LYS A 438 33.57 2.60 19.40
C LYS A 438 32.76 2.23 20.65
N ALA A 439 31.66 2.96 20.90
CA ALA A 439 30.72 2.63 21.98
C ALA A 439 30.02 1.28 21.76
N LYS A 440 29.56 0.99 20.53
CA LYS A 440 28.89 -0.27 20.17
C LYS A 440 29.84 -1.48 20.29
N ALA A 441 31.06 -1.36 19.77
CA ALA A 441 32.08 -2.40 19.87
C ALA A 441 32.41 -2.73 21.34
N PHE A 442 32.55 -1.70 22.18
CA PHE A 442 32.76 -1.87 23.60
C PHE A 442 31.57 -2.54 24.29
N LEU A 443 30.34 -2.06 24.07
CA LEU A 443 29.12 -2.61 24.67
C LEU A 443 28.90 -4.08 24.29
N ASN A 444 29.21 -4.46 23.04
CA ASN A 444 29.12 -5.85 22.58
C ASN A 444 30.19 -6.77 23.20
N SER A 445 31.34 -6.21 23.62
CA SER A 445 32.41 -6.97 24.29
C SER A 445 32.13 -7.27 25.77
N LEU A 446 31.08 -6.67 26.36
CA LEU A 446 30.74 -6.85 27.77
C LEU A 446 30.03 -8.21 28.03
N PRO A 447 30.11 -8.78 29.24
CA PRO A 447 29.32 -9.95 29.64
C PRO A 447 27.80 -9.72 29.57
N ALA A 448 27.01 -10.79 29.46
CA ALA A 448 25.56 -10.74 29.27
C ALA A 448 24.80 -9.92 30.34
N SER A 449 25.25 -9.98 31.60
CA SER A 449 24.69 -9.18 32.69
C SER A 449 24.82 -7.67 32.45
N ASN A 450 25.99 -7.21 32.00
CA ASN A 450 26.25 -5.80 31.70
C ASN A 450 25.59 -5.38 30.39
N GLN A 451 25.49 -6.28 29.42
CA GLN A 451 24.75 -6.03 28.19
C GLN A 451 23.26 -5.71 28.45
N GLN A 452 22.64 -6.32 29.46
CA GLN A 452 21.27 -5.99 29.87
C GLN A 452 21.15 -4.61 30.52
N GLU A 453 22.11 -4.20 31.35
CA GLU A 453 22.13 -2.86 31.98
C GLU A 453 22.10 -1.73 30.93
N PHE A 454 22.77 -1.92 29.79
CA PHE A 454 22.84 -0.93 28.70
C PHE A 454 21.91 -1.25 27.52
N ALA A 455 20.90 -2.10 27.69
CA ALA A 455 20.01 -2.54 26.61
C ALA A 455 19.28 -1.36 25.92
N GLY A 456 18.89 -0.33 26.67
CA GLY A 456 18.25 0.88 26.11
C GLY A 456 19.16 1.67 25.18
N LEU A 457 20.42 1.89 25.58
CA LEU A 457 21.42 2.60 24.76
C LEU A 457 21.80 1.80 23.50
N ARG A 458 21.90 0.46 23.62
CA ARG A 458 22.12 -0.43 22.47
C ARG A 458 20.98 -0.37 21.46
N ARG A 459 19.72 -0.35 21.95
CA ARG A 459 18.54 -0.20 21.11
C ARG A 459 18.50 1.16 20.41
N GLY A 460 18.93 2.23 21.10
CA GLY A 460 19.07 3.55 20.49
C GLY A 460 20.01 3.55 19.28
N PHE A 461 21.23 3.01 19.44
CA PHE A 461 22.17 2.90 18.32
C PHE A 461 21.67 2.01 17.16
N GLU A 462 20.92 0.94 17.45
CA GLU A 462 20.30 0.11 16.42
C GLU A 462 19.19 0.86 15.65
N LEU A 463 18.38 1.64 16.34
CA LEU A 463 17.34 2.47 15.73
C LEU A 463 17.94 3.56 14.83
N ASP A 464 19.01 4.22 15.26
CA ASP A 464 19.70 5.25 14.48
C ASP A 464 20.28 4.68 13.17
N GLU A 465 20.91 3.50 13.25
CA GLU A 465 21.45 2.79 12.09
C GLU A 465 20.36 2.41 11.08
N LEU A 466 19.24 1.85 11.55
CA LEU A 466 18.11 1.50 10.69
C LEU A 466 17.49 2.74 10.04
N ASN A 467 17.37 3.86 10.77
CA ASN A 467 16.87 5.10 10.20
C ASN A 467 17.79 5.66 9.11
N GLN A 468 19.11 5.69 9.33
CA GLN A 468 20.06 6.11 8.29
C GLN A 468 19.99 5.24 7.03
N GLN A 469 19.84 3.92 7.18
CA GLN A 469 19.67 3.02 6.04
C GLN A 469 18.36 3.29 5.30
N ALA A 470 17.26 3.54 6.03
CA ALA A 470 15.96 3.84 5.45
C ALA A 470 15.97 5.18 4.70
N ASP A 471 16.66 6.18 5.22
CA ASP A 471 16.85 7.49 4.59
C ASP A 471 17.67 7.37 3.30
N ALA A 472 18.77 6.61 3.33
CA ALA A 472 19.59 6.35 2.15
C ALA A 472 18.84 5.57 1.06
N ALA A 473 18.00 4.60 1.43
CA ALA A 473 17.13 3.88 0.49
C ALA A 473 16.04 4.79 -0.09
N SER A 474 15.47 5.67 0.72
CA SER A 474 14.47 6.67 0.28
C SER A 474 15.06 7.64 -0.74
N ALA A 475 16.30 8.11 -0.52
CA ALA A 475 17.00 8.99 -1.45
C ALA A 475 17.24 8.34 -2.83
N ARG A 476 17.40 7.01 -2.88
CA ARG A 476 17.53 6.24 -4.12
C ARG A 476 16.19 5.82 -4.74
N LYS A 477 15.05 6.16 -4.12
CA LYS A 477 13.70 5.70 -4.48
C LYS A 477 13.54 4.17 -4.49
N ASP A 478 14.32 3.46 -3.68
CA ASP A 478 14.19 2.00 -3.49
C ASP A 478 13.10 1.70 -2.45
N TRP A 479 11.85 1.90 -2.85
CA TRP A 479 10.69 1.78 -1.96
C TRP A 479 10.50 0.40 -1.32
N PRO A 480 10.77 -0.73 -2.01
CA PRO A 480 10.75 -2.04 -1.35
C PRO A 480 11.73 -2.14 -0.18
N GLN A 481 12.96 -1.64 -0.34
CA GLN A 481 13.95 -1.63 0.74
C GLN A 481 13.53 -0.70 1.89
N VAL A 482 12.94 0.46 1.58
CA VAL A 482 12.39 1.38 2.58
C VAL A 482 11.30 0.71 3.41
N VAL A 483 10.33 0.03 2.78
CA VAL A 483 9.26 -0.67 3.49
C VAL A 483 9.80 -1.76 4.41
N ALA A 484 10.81 -2.53 3.98
CA ALA A 484 11.44 -3.56 4.81
C ALA A 484 12.12 -2.95 6.06
N LEU A 485 12.89 -1.87 5.89
CA LEU A 485 13.60 -1.20 6.96
C LEU A 485 12.63 -0.52 7.95
N LEU A 486 11.67 0.26 7.45
CA LEU A 486 10.68 0.94 8.30
C LEU A 486 9.76 -0.06 9.03
N SER A 487 9.43 -1.20 8.42
CA SER A 487 8.70 -2.28 9.10
C SER A 487 9.50 -2.86 10.27
N LYS A 488 10.82 -3.02 10.12
CA LYS A 488 11.72 -3.45 11.19
C LYS A 488 11.84 -2.41 12.30
N ILE A 489 11.93 -1.12 11.96
CA ILE A 489 11.91 -0.04 12.96
C ILE A 489 10.59 -0.06 13.73
N ARG A 490 9.46 -0.30 13.06
CA ARG A 490 8.13 -0.33 13.70
C ARG A 490 7.96 -1.43 14.74
N THR A 491 8.67 -2.57 14.62
CA THR A 491 8.63 -3.58 15.70
C THR A 491 9.33 -3.11 16.97
N LEU A 492 10.29 -2.20 16.83
CA LEU A 492 11.05 -1.61 17.93
C LEU A 492 10.36 -0.36 18.51
N THR A 493 9.65 0.41 17.68
CA THR A 493 8.92 1.65 18.06
C THR A 493 7.49 1.65 17.52
N PRO A 494 6.59 0.80 18.06
CA PRO A 494 5.28 0.56 17.46
C PRO A 494 4.26 1.70 17.70
N ASP A 495 4.66 2.72 18.45
CA ASP A 495 3.84 3.83 18.93
C ASP A 495 4.28 5.19 18.34
N GLU A 496 5.14 5.18 17.31
CA GLU A 496 5.67 6.40 16.68
C GLU A 496 4.81 6.79 15.44
N PRO A 497 4.15 7.96 15.44
CA PRO A 497 3.25 8.38 14.35
C PRO A 497 3.92 8.69 13.00
N TRP A 498 5.08 9.35 13.01
CA TRP A 498 5.75 9.81 11.78
C TRP A 498 6.41 8.68 10.99
N LEU A 499 6.85 7.63 11.67
CA LEU A 499 7.31 6.36 11.14
C LEU A 499 6.15 5.65 10.45
N THR A 500 4.98 5.65 11.07
CA THR A 500 3.76 5.08 10.47
C THR A 500 3.40 5.84 9.19
N TYR A 501 3.47 7.17 9.21
CA TYR A 501 3.30 8.01 8.03
C TYR A 501 4.34 7.73 6.93
N ARG A 502 5.64 7.66 7.27
CA ARG A 502 6.73 7.32 6.34
C ARG A 502 6.54 5.94 5.71
N LEU A 503 6.17 4.94 6.51
CA LEU A 503 5.91 3.58 6.06
C LEU A 503 4.70 3.53 5.13
N ALA A 504 3.61 4.20 5.50
CA ALA A 504 2.39 4.27 4.69
C ALA A 504 2.63 4.91 3.32
N ASN A 505 3.43 5.99 3.26
CA ASN A 505 3.84 6.61 2.00
C ASN A 505 4.72 5.66 1.17
N ALA A 506 5.72 5.00 1.77
CA ALA A 506 6.55 4.04 1.05
C ALA A 506 5.75 2.83 0.50
N GLN A 507 4.74 2.36 1.25
CA GLN A 507 3.82 1.31 0.82
C GLN A 507 2.94 1.74 -0.37
N ARG A 508 2.55 3.02 -0.43
CA ARG A 508 1.81 3.58 -1.57
C ARG A 508 2.64 3.53 -2.86
N GLU A 509 3.91 3.90 -2.80
CA GLU A 509 4.81 3.92 -3.96
C GLU A 509 5.05 2.52 -4.56
N ILE A 510 4.84 1.45 -3.78
CA ILE A 510 4.87 0.06 -4.25
C ILE A 510 3.47 -0.55 -4.49
N ASN A 511 2.45 0.30 -4.62
CA ASN A 511 1.05 -0.07 -4.90
C ASN A 511 0.42 -1.01 -3.83
N GLN A 512 0.71 -0.77 -2.54
CA GLN A 512 0.14 -1.50 -1.41
C GLN A 512 -0.66 -0.60 -0.43
N PRO A 513 -1.70 0.12 -0.89
CA PRO A 513 -2.45 1.07 -0.04
C PRO A 513 -3.20 0.39 1.13
N GLY A 514 -3.63 -0.86 0.99
CA GLY A 514 -4.30 -1.59 2.08
C GLY A 514 -3.39 -1.81 3.31
N ALA A 515 -2.11 -2.09 3.08
CA ALA A 515 -1.13 -2.24 4.16
C ALA A 515 -0.86 -0.92 4.88
N ALA A 516 -0.92 0.19 4.16
CA ALA A 516 -0.78 1.54 4.70
C ALA A 516 -1.99 1.94 5.58
N ASP A 517 -3.21 1.65 5.13
CA ASP A 517 -4.41 1.86 5.95
C ASP A 517 -4.40 1.00 7.22
N ASP A 518 -4.00 -0.27 7.13
CA ASP A 518 -3.92 -1.15 8.31
C ASP A 518 -2.86 -0.70 9.33
N SER A 519 -1.77 -0.10 8.83
CA SER A 519 -0.73 0.50 9.65
C SER A 519 -1.28 1.63 10.54
N PHE A 520 -2.06 2.54 9.95
CA PHE A 520 -2.71 3.61 10.71
C PHE A 520 -3.86 3.10 11.58
N LYS A 521 -4.65 2.10 11.16
CA LYS A 521 -5.68 1.48 12.03
C LYS A 521 -5.07 0.94 13.32
N GLN A 522 -3.91 0.28 13.24
CA GLN A 522 -3.21 -0.24 14.42
C GLN A 522 -2.67 0.85 15.34
N LEU A 523 -2.17 1.96 14.77
CA LEU A 523 -1.74 3.14 15.54
C LEU A 523 -2.94 3.82 16.21
N MET A 524 -4.03 4.04 15.48
CA MET A 524 -5.24 4.72 15.98
C MET A 524 -5.95 3.94 17.10
N ARG A 525 -5.91 2.60 17.09
CA ARG A 525 -6.42 1.78 18.20
C ARG A 525 -5.72 2.07 19.54
N ARG A 526 -4.45 2.50 19.48
CA ARG A 526 -3.63 2.79 20.66
C ARG A 526 -3.54 4.28 20.98
N GLN A 527 -3.54 5.13 19.95
CA GLN A 527 -3.26 6.56 20.06
C GLN A 527 -4.33 7.47 19.41
N GLY A 528 -5.58 7.03 19.29
CA GLY A 528 -6.65 7.79 18.65
C GLY A 528 -7.01 9.15 19.26
N GLN A 529 -6.40 9.55 20.39
CA GLN A 529 -6.52 10.90 20.97
C GLN A 529 -5.21 11.70 20.93
N ASN A 530 -4.14 11.14 20.38
CA ASN A 530 -2.86 11.84 20.25
C ASN A 530 -2.93 12.82 19.06
N PRO A 531 -2.74 14.15 19.26
CA PRO A 531 -2.76 15.14 18.19
C PRO A 531 -1.77 14.85 17.05
N GLU A 532 -0.57 14.36 17.36
CA GLU A 532 0.44 14.04 16.35
C GLU A 532 0.03 12.83 15.51
N ALA A 533 -0.59 11.84 16.14
CA ALA A 533 -1.06 10.63 15.46
C ALA A 533 -2.26 10.92 14.55
N LEU A 534 -3.20 11.75 15.01
CA LEU A 534 -4.33 12.20 14.21
C LEU A 534 -3.87 13.11 13.06
N TYR A 535 -2.90 14.00 13.29
CA TYR A 535 -2.35 14.85 12.24
C TYR A 535 -1.61 14.04 11.16
N ALA A 536 -0.73 13.11 11.55
CA ALA A 536 -0.03 12.22 10.64
C ALA A 536 -1.01 11.36 9.82
N TYR A 537 -2.10 10.90 10.42
CA TYR A 537 -3.13 10.14 9.70
C TYR A 537 -3.93 11.02 8.73
N ALA A 538 -4.33 12.23 9.15
CA ALA A 538 -5.01 13.18 8.29
C ALA A 538 -4.15 13.61 7.08
N LEU A 539 -2.84 13.80 7.27
CA LEU A 539 -1.90 14.06 6.18
C LEU A 539 -1.86 12.91 5.16
N TYR A 540 -1.83 11.66 5.63
CA TYR A 540 -1.85 10.49 4.75
C TYR A 540 -3.19 10.34 4.00
N LEU A 541 -4.31 10.62 4.67
CA LEU A 541 -5.63 10.61 4.00
C LEU A 541 -5.72 11.72 2.95
N SER A 542 -5.22 12.92 3.24
CA SER A 542 -5.19 14.02 2.28
C SER A 542 -4.27 13.72 1.10
N SER A 543 -3.11 13.10 1.32
CA SER A 543 -2.19 12.69 0.23
C SER A 543 -2.70 11.53 -0.63
N THR A 544 -3.89 11.01 -0.33
CA THR A 544 -4.59 9.97 -1.08
C THR A 544 -5.98 10.43 -1.52
N ASP A 545 -6.19 11.75 -1.63
CA ASP A 545 -7.42 12.41 -2.09
C ASP A 545 -8.68 12.09 -1.25
N ARG A 546 -8.48 11.65 0.00
CA ARG A 546 -9.55 11.32 0.95
C ARG A 546 -9.81 12.48 1.91
N ASP A 547 -9.99 13.68 1.36
CA ASP A 547 -10.07 14.93 2.13
C ASP A 547 -11.21 14.97 3.16
N ALA A 548 -12.37 14.36 2.85
CA ALA A 548 -13.50 14.27 3.79
C ALA A 548 -13.14 13.41 5.01
N SER A 549 -12.49 12.27 4.77
CA SER A 549 -12.00 11.39 5.82
C SER A 549 -10.89 12.07 6.62
N ALA A 550 -9.96 12.75 5.96
CA ALA A 550 -8.89 13.51 6.62
C ALA A 550 -9.45 14.57 7.57
N LEU A 551 -10.46 15.33 7.13
CA LEU A 551 -11.12 16.34 7.96
C LEU A 551 -11.83 15.69 9.16
N SER A 552 -12.56 14.60 8.93
CA SER A 552 -13.25 13.86 10.01
C SER A 552 -12.28 13.32 11.07
N VAL A 553 -11.06 12.95 10.68
CA VAL A 553 -10.00 12.50 11.62
C VAL A 553 -9.51 13.67 12.47
N LEU A 554 -9.29 14.85 11.90
CA LEU A 554 -8.91 16.04 12.67
C LEU A 554 -10.02 16.48 13.64
N GLU A 555 -11.28 16.37 13.23
CA GLU A 555 -12.46 16.74 14.02
C GLU A 555 -12.73 15.80 15.21
N GLN A 556 -12.03 14.66 15.32
CA GLN A 556 -12.04 13.84 16.54
C GLN A 556 -11.43 14.57 17.74
N LEU A 557 -10.60 15.59 17.49
CA LEU A 557 -10.11 16.52 18.50
C LEU A 557 -10.91 17.83 18.46
N PRO A 558 -11.30 18.39 19.62
CA PRO A 558 -11.87 19.73 19.68
C PRO A 558 -10.92 20.75 19.05
N GLY A 559 -11.44 21.72 18.30
CA GLY A 559 -10.62 22.74 17.61
C GLY A 559 -9.68 23.54 18.52
N THR A 560 -9.97 23.63 19.83
CA THR A 560 -9.08 24.25 20.83
C THR A 560 -7.77 23.47 21.06
N ARG A 561 -7.72 22.20 20.64
CA ARG A 561 -6.53 21.33 20.74
C ARG A 561 -5.77 21.18 19.42
N TRP A 562 -6.22 21.85 18.35
CA TRP A 562 -5.52 21.81 17.07
C TRP A 562 -4.25 22.64 17.14
N THR A 563 -3.15 22.09 16.64
CA THR A 563 -1.92 22.85 16.38
C THR A 563 -2.11 23.79 15.19
N ASP A 564 -1.19 24.73 14.99
CA ASP A 564 -1.24 25.63 13.81
C ASP A 564 -1.26 24.86 12.49
N ALA A 565 -0.42 23.81 12.40
CA ALA A 565 -0.37 22.94 11.23
C ALA A 565 -1.69 22.16 11.01
N MET A 566 -2.36 21.73 12.07
CA MET A 566 -3.69 21.10 11.98
C MET A 566 -4.76 22.11 11.53
N ARG A 567 -4.70 23.36 12.00
CA ARG A 567 -5.62 24.43 11.58
C ARG A 567 -5.45 24.78 10.12
N GLU A 568 -4.21 24.88 9.65
CA GLU A 568 -3.89 25.11 8.24
C GLU A 568 -4.38 23.96 7.35
N LEU A 569 -4.08 22.71 7.74
CA LEU A 569 -4.58 21.53 7.02
C LEU A 569 -6.11 21.50 7.02
N GLY A 570 -6.76 21.74 8.16
CA GLY A 570 -8.22 21.75 8.27
C GLY A 570 -8.87 22.81 7.37
N ALA A 571 -8.32 24.02 7.33
CA ALA A 571 -8.81 25.08 6.43
C ALA A 571 -8.66 24.69 4.96
N ARG A 572 -7.52 24.11 4.58
CA ARG A 572 -7.28 23.61 3.21
C ARG A 572 -8.23 22.47 2.84
N LEU A 573 -8.44 21.50 3.73
CA LEU A 573 -9.36 20.38 3.51
C LEU A 573 -10.81 20.85 3.36
N GLN A 574 -11.26 21.77 4.22
CA GLN A 574 -12.60 22.38 4.09
C GLN A 574 -12.75 23.09 2.75
N ARG A 575 -11.70 23.79 2.31
CA ARG A 575 -11.69 24.47 1.02
C ARG A 575 -11.78 23.48 -0.15
N ASN A 576 -10.95 22.43 -0.16
CA ASN A 576 -10.99 21.38 -1.17
C ASN A 576 -12.38 20.72 -1.26
N LEU A 577 -13.01 20.44 -0.12
CA LEU A 577 -14.35 19.86 -0.08
C LEU A 577 -15.43 20.79 -0.63
N LEU A 578 -15.30 22.10 -0.42
CA LEU A 578 -16.21 23.10 -1.01
C LEU A 578 -16.08 23.12 -2.53
N VAL A 579 -14.85 23.15 -3.05
CA VAL A 579 -14.58 23.12 -4.50
C VAL A 579 -15.04 21.80 -5.12
N ALA A 580 -14.71 20.66 -4.52
CA ALA A 580 -15.16 19.33 -4.98
C ALA A 580 -16.69 19.15 -4.94
N ARG A 581 -17.39 19.89 -4.06
CA ARG A 581 -18.85 19.93 -4.08
C ARG A 581 -19.37 20.80 -5.23
N ALA A 582 -18.75 21.94 -5.49
CA ALA A 582 -19.11 22.80 -6.61
C ALA A 582 -18.88 22.08 -7.96
N GLU A 583 -17.74 21.41 -8.14
CA GLU A 583 -17.47 20.62 -9.35
C GLU A 583 -18.49 19.48 -9.52
N ARG A 584 -18.84 18.74 -8.46
CA ARG A 584 -19.91 17.71 -8.55
C ARG A 584 -21.28 18.28 -8.92
N LEU A 585 -21.63 19.47 -8.43
CA LEU A 585 -22.87 20.15 -8.83
C LEU A 585 -22.81 20.50 -10.32
N ARG A 586 -21.67 21.00 -10.81
CA ARG A 586 -21.44 21.30 -12.22
C ARG A 586 -21.54 20.04 -13.09
N GLU A 587 -20.88 18.96 -12.72
CA GLU A 587 -20.95 17.65 -13.39
C GLU A 587 -22.38 17.09 -13.43
N ALA A 588 -23.19 17.38 -12.41
CA ALA A 588 -24.61 17.01 -12.36
C ALA A 588 -25.53 17.93 -13.18
N GLY A 589 -24.98 18.90 -13.94
CA GLY A 589 -25.74 19.87 -14.72
C GLY A 589 -26.32 21.03 -13.90
N GLN A 590 -25.94 21.16 -12.63
CA GLN A 590 -26.38 22.18 -11.66
C GLN A 590 -25.31 23.29 -11.52
N GLU A 591 -24.81 23.81 -12.64
CA GLU A 591 -23.76 24.83 -12.66
C GLU A 591 -24.17 26.14 -11.97
N PRO A 592 -25.42 26.66 -12.08
CA PRO A 592 -25.83 27.85 -11.33
C PRO A 592 -25.71 27.68 -9.81
N GLU A 593 -26.06 26.51 -9.27
CA GLU A 593 -25.89 26.20 -7.85
C GLU A 593 -24.40 26.08 -7.47
N ALA A 594 -23.57 25.51 -8.35
CA ALA A 594 -22.12 25.45 -8.15
C ALA A 594 -21.49 26.85 -8.08
N ILE A 595 -21.87 27.73 -9.01
CA ILE A 595 -21.41 29.12 -9.04
C ILE A 595 -21.88 29.85 -7.79
N ALA A 596 -23.15 29.72 -7.40
CA ALA A 596 -23.67 30.34 -6.19
C ALA A 596 -22.93 29.88 -4.92
N LEU A 597 -22.52 28.60 -4.87
CA LEU A 597 -21.73 28.05 -3.77
C LEU A 597 -20.34 28.68 -3.68
N LEU A 598 -19.62 28.81 -4.80
CA LEU A 598 -18.30 29.44 -4.85
C LEU A 598 -18.36 30.95 -4.59
N MET A 599 -19.39 31.62 -5.11
CA MET A 599 -19.52 33.09 -5.09
C MET A 599 -20.12 33.66 -3.80
N GLN A 600 -20.43 32.84 -2.79
CA GLN A 600 -20.98 33.32 -1.51
C GLN A 600 -19.96 34.18 -0.72
N LYS A 601 -18.68 33.79 -0.75
CA LYS A 601 -17.53 34.55 -0.23
C LYS A 601 -16.32 34.26 -1.13
N PRO A 602 -16.28 34.83 -2.34
CA PRO A 602 -15.36 34.40 -3.37
C PRO A 602 -13.91 34.75 -3.01
N SER A 603 -13.00 33.79 -3.14
CA SER A 603 -11.58 34.08 -3.26
C SER A 603 -11.22 34.48 -4.69
N THR A 604 -9.99 34.95 -4.91
CA THR A 604 -9.45 35.17 -6.26
C THR A 604 -9.57 33.92 -7.13
N ASP A 605 -9.23 32.75 -6.58
CA ASP A 605 -9.33 31.46 -7.29
C ASP A 605 -10.77 31.06 -7.62
N ASP A 606 -11.76 31.39 -6.78
CA ASP A 606 -13.17 31.16 -7.10
C ASP A 606 -13.60 31.99 -8.31
N MET A 607 -13.22 33.28 -8.32
CA MET A 607 -13.54 34.17 -9.43
C MET A 607 -12.87 33.69 -10.73
N LEU A 608 -11.60 33.24 -10.67
CA LEU A 608 -10.89 32.67 -11.81
C LEU A 608 -11.53 31.36 -12.30
N THR A 609 -11.98 30.51 -11.38
CA THR A 609 -12.67 29.24 -11.71
C THR A 609 -14.00 29.50 -12.39
N VAL A 610 -14.83 30.37 -11.83
CA VAL A 610 -16.13 30.74 -12.43
C VAL A 610 -15.93 31.50 -13.76
N ALA A 611 -14.88 32.32 -13.89
CA ALA A 611 -14.54 32.98 -15.15
C ALA A 611 -14.17 31.96 -16.24
N ARG A 612 -13.38 30.94 -15.88
CA ARG A 612 -13.03 29.85 -16.79
C ARG A 612 -14.27 29.03 -17.19
N TRP A 613 -15.17 28.71 -16.25
CA TRP A 613 -16.43 28.05 -16.58
C TRP A 613 -17.29 28.90 -17.52
N ALA A 614 -17.31 30.22 -17.34
CA ALA A 614 -17.97 31.14 -18.25
C ALA A 614 -17.36 31.12 -19.66
N SER A 615 -16.03 31.11 -19.77
CA SER A 615 -15.33 30.95 -21.05
C SER A 615 -15.64 29.60 -21.71
N GLU A 616 -15.64 28.50 -20.94
CA GLU A 616 -15.91 27.14 -21.44
C GLU A 616 -17.33 27.01 -22.04
N ARG A 617 -18.33 27.75 -21.52
CA ARG A 617 -19.69 27.81 -22.09
C ARG A 617 -19.89 28.91 -23.14
N GLY A 618 -18.85 29.64 -23.51
CA GLY A 618 -18.90 30.73 -24.50
C GLY A 618 -19.46 32.07 -23.98
N ASP A 619 -19.68 32.22 -22.68
CA ASP A 619 -20.12 33.48 -22.06
C ASP A 619 -18.94 34.42 -21.83
N THR A 620 -18.49 35.03 -22.93
CA THR A 620 -17.35 35.95 -22.95
C THR A 620 -17.59 37.23 -22.15
N LEU A 621 -18.85 37.64 -21.96
CA LEU A 621 -19.21 38.82 -21.17
C LEU A 621 -18.98 38.57 -19.68
N GLN A 622 -19.50 37.47 -19.15
CA GLN A 622 -19.30 37.13 -17.74
C GLN A 622 -17.85 36.78 -17.44
N ALA A 623 -17.19 36.01 -18.32
CA ALA A 623 -15.76 35.70 -18.18
C ALA A 623 -14.90 36.98 -18.12
N GLY A 624 -15.10 37.89 -19.07
CA GLY A 624 -14.40 39.17 -19.12
C GLY A 624 -14.65 40.03 -17.89
N ALA A 625 -15.88 40.08 -17.38
CA ALA A 625 -16.22 40.82 -16.17
C ALA A 625 -15.49 40.27 -14.92
N LEU A 626 -15.47 38.96 -14.74
CA LEU A 626 -14.80 38.31 -13.61
C LEU A 626 -13.27 38.44 -13.68
N TYR A 627 -12.66 38.27 -14.86
CA TYR A 627 -11.23 38.52 -15.03
C TYR A 627 -10.85 39.98 -14.76
N ASN A 628 -11.66 40.94 -15.22
CA ASN A 628 -11.46 42.35 -14.89
C ASN A 628 -11.58 42.63 -13.40
N GLN A 629 -12.52 41.99 -12.71
CA GLN A 629 -12.70 42.14 -11.26
C GLN A 629 -11.48 41.63 -10.50
N VAL A 630 -10.92 40.48 -10.90
CA VAL A 630 -9.65 39.98 -10.36
C VAL A 630 -8.51 40.97 -10.62
N LEU A 631 -8.39 41.49 -11.84
CA LEU A 631 -7.33 42.46 -12.20
C LEU A 631 -7.47 43.82 -11.50
N GLN A 632 -8.67 44.22 -11.07
CA GLN A 632 -8.86 45.40 -10.24
C GLN A 632 -8.32 45.20 -8.81
N GLN A 633 -8.45 43.99 -8.27
CA GLN A 633 -7.93 43.65 -6.95
C GLN A 633 -6.44 43.33 -6.98
N GLU A 634 -6.00 42.61 -8.02
CA GLU A 634 -4.64 42.12 -8.23
C GLU A 634 -4.18 42.44 -9.67
N PRO A 635 -3.72 43.68 -9.95
CA PRO A 635 -3.34 44.08 -11.32
C PRO A 635 -2.20 43.26 -11.94
N GLY A 636 -1.41 42.58 -11.11
CA GLY A 636 -0.32 41.69 -11.52
C GLY A 636 -0.72 40.22 -11.71
N ASN A 637 -2.00 39.85 -11.56
CA ASN A 637 -2.44 38.46 -11.66
C ASN A 637 -2.33 37.93 -13.11
N THR A 638 -1.29 37.14 -13.37
CA THR A 638 -0.97 36.57 -14.69
C THR A 638 -2.10 35.74 -15.27
N SER A 639 -2.73 34.89 -14.45
CA SER A 639 -3.81 34.00 -14.88
C SER A 639 -5.06 34.77 -15.32
N ALA A 640 -5.38 35.87 -14.65
CA ALA A 640 -6.47 36.77 -15.03
C ALA A 640 -6.16 37.54 -16.33
N ARG A 641 -4.92 38.01 -16.53
CA ARG A 641 -4.50 38.66 -17.78
C ARG A 641 -4.59 37.70 -18.97
N LEU A 642 -4.09 36.47 -18.82
CA LEU A 642 -4.19 35.45 -19.86
C LEU A 642 -5.66 35.07 -20.12
N GLY A 643 -6.48 34.95 -19.08
CA GLY A 643 -7.91 34.68 -19.22
C GLY A 643 -8.66 35.79 -19.97
N GLN A 644 -8.30 37.05 -19.75
CA GLN A 644 -8.83 38.19 -20.50
C GLN A 644 -8.47 38.09 -22.00
N ILE A 645 -7.21 37.78 -22.31
CA ILE A 645 -6.74 37.59 -23.69
C ILE A 645 -7.49 36.44 -24.37
N GLU A 646 -7.60 35.29 -23.70
CA GLU A 646 -8.33 34.11 -24.20
C GLU A 646 -9.82 34.42 -24.41
N THR A 647 -10.41 35.26 -23.56
CA THR A 647 -11.79 35.74 -23.72
C THR A 647 -11.94 36.61 -24.97
N LEU A 648 -10.98 37.50 -25.24
CA LEU A 648 -10.96 38.31 -26.47
C LEU A 648 -10.80 37.45 -27.72
N ILE A 649 -9.96 36.40 -27.66
CA ILE A 649 -9.81 35.42 -28.75
C ILE A 649 -11.14 34.72 -29.00
N SER A 650 -11.78 34.20 -27.95
CA SER A 650 -13.07 33.50 -28.02
C SER A 650 -14.20 34.41 -28.53
N ALA A 651 -14.14 35.72 -28.25
CA ALA A 651 -15.07 36.72 -28.76
C ALA A 651 -14.79 37.15 -30.22
N GLY A 652 -13.77 36.59 -30.87
CA GLY A 652 -13.35 36.96 -32.23
C GLY A 652 -12.62 38.30 -32.33
N GLN A 653 -12.28 38.93 -31.21
CA GLN A 653 -11.59 40.22 -31.15
C GLN A 653 -10.07 40.07 -31.27
N LEU A 654 -9.62 39.34 -32.29
CA LEU A 654 -8.20 38.98 -32.49
C LEU A 654 -7.24 40.18 -32.50
N PRO A 655 -7.55 41.35 -33.10
CA PRO A 655 -6.66 42.51 -33.04
C PRO A 655 -6.43 43.02 -31.61
N ALA A 656 -7.47 43.04 -30.77
CA ALA A 656 -7.39 43.46 -29.38
C ALA A 656 -6.61 42.44 -28.54
N ALA A 657 -6.87 41.14 -28.75
CA ALA A 657 -6.11 40.06 -28.10
C ALA A 657 -4.62 40.15 -28.45
N ARG A 658 -4.29 40.36 -29.74
CA ARG A 658 -2.90 40.52 -30.20
C ARG A 658 -2.23 41.73 -29.55
N GLN A 659 -2.94 42.86 -29.43
CA GLN A 659 -2.43 44.04 -28.75
C GLN A 659 -2.11 43.74 -27.27
N GLN A 660 -3.02 43.08 -26.55
CA GLN A 660 -2.77 42.70 -25.16
C GLN A 660 -1.62 41.70 -25.01
N LEU A 661 -1.50 40.72 -25.92
CA LEU A 661 -0.37 39.79 -25.96
C LEU A 661 0.97 40.49 -26.17
N THR A 662 1.04 41.50 -27.05
CA THR A 662 2.29 42.27 -27.24
C THR A 662 2.68 43.11 -26.01
N GLN A 663 1.71 43.49 -25.18
CA GLN A 663 1.91 44.26 -23.96
C GLN A 663 2.07 43.35 -22.72
N PHE A 664 1.91 42.04 -22.89
CA PHE A 664 1.96 41.08 -21.81
C PHE A 664 3.38 41.02 -21.24
N THR A 665 3.53 41.49 -20.01
CA THR A 665 4.76 41.47 -19.23
C THR A 665 4.44 40.88 -17.85
N PRO A 666 5.09 39.77 -17.45
CA PRO A 666 4.98 39.25 -16.09
C PRO A 666 5.48 40.29 -15.08
N ALA A 667 5.06 40.17 -13.82
CA ALA A 667 5.58 41.05 -12.76
C ALA A 667 7.11 40.90 -12.62
N ALA A 668 7.77 41.97 -12.17
CA ALA A 668 9.23 41.94 -12.01
C ALA A 668 9.66 40.86 -11.01
N GLY A 669 10.51 39.93 -11.45
CA GLY A 669 11.01 38.83 -10.62
C GLY A 669 10.10 37.59 -10.55
N THR A 670 8.99 37.55 -11.29
CA THR A 670 8.13 36.36 -11.39
C THR A 670 8.36 35.61 -12.70
N GLU A 671 8.82 34.36 -12.63
CA GLU A 671 8.85 33.45 -13.77
C GLU A 671 7.45 32.87 -14.02
N LEU A 672 7.05 32.79 -15.29
CA LEU A 672 5.79 32.14 -15.68
C LEU A 672 5.88 30.64 -15.42
N SER A 673 4.85 30.06 -14.82
CA SER A 673 4.70 28.61 -14.70
C SER A 673 4.58 27.94 -16.08
N ALA A 674 4.86 26.63 -16.15
CA ALA A 674 4.72 25.86 -17.40
C ALA A 674 3.31 25.98 -18.02
N SER A 675 2.27 25.95 -17.18
CA SER A 675 0.86 26.11 -17.62
C SER A 675 0.58 27.51 -18.19
N GLU A 676 1.14 28.56 -17.58
CA GLU A 676 1.00 29.94 -18.09
C GLU A 676 1.79 30.15 -19.39
N GLN A 677 2.98 29.58 -19.51
CA GLN A 677 3.77 29.62 -20.75
C GLN A 677 3.05 28.89 -21.89
N ARG A 678 2.45 27.73 -21.61
CA ARG A 678 1.61 26.99 -22.56
C ARG A 678 0.40 27.81 -23.01
N ARG A 679 -0.35 28.40 -22.08
CA ARG A 679 -1.51 29.26 -22.40
C ARG A 679 -1.11 30.46 -23.25
N LEU A 680 0.01 31.11 -22.90
CA LEU A 680 0.58 32.20 -23.69
C LEU A 680 0.96 31.76 -25.11
N ALA A 681 1.57 30.59 -25.25
CA ALA A 681 1.91 30.03 -26.56
C ALA A 681 0.66 29.73 -27.40
N ASN A 682 -0.35 29.10 -26.81
CA ASN A 682 -1.63 28.84 -27.48
C ASN A 682 -2.29 30.15 -27.93
N ALA A 683 -2.33 31.17 -27.07
CA ALA A 683 -2.90 32.47 -27.41
C ALA A 683 -2.15 33.14 -28.58
N TRP A 684 -0.82 33.03 -28.67
CA TRP A 684 -0.07 33.49 -29.84
C TRP A 684 -0.43 32.74 -31.12
N SER A 685 -0.63 31.42 -31.04
CA SER A 685 -1.07 30.62 -32.18
C SER A 685 -2.43 31.07 -32.69
N GLU A 686 -3.41 31.24 -31.80
CA GLU A 686 -4.79 31.64 -32.11
C GLU A 686 -4.90 33.04 -32.71
N VAL A 687 -4.00 33.98 -32.36
CA VAL A 687 -3.95 35.30 -33.00
C VAL A 687 -3.15 35.32 -34.31
N GLY A 688 -2.77 34.15 -34.86
CA GLY A 688 -2.10 34.01 -36.16
C GLY A 688 -0.59 34.21 -36.12
N GLU A 689 0.06 33.98 -34.98
CA GLU A 689 1.52 34.13 -34.79
C GLU A 689 2.17 32.81 -34.32
N PRO A 690 2.07 31.71 -35.11
CA PRO A 690 2.49 30.37 -34.69
C PRO A 690 4.01 30.24 -34.46
N GLU A 691 4.83 31.13 -35.02
CA GLU A 691 6.29 31.11 -34.78
C GLU A 691 6.63 31.53 -33.35
N LYS A 692 5.90 32.50 -32.79
CA LYS A 692 6.06 32.89 -31.38
C LYS A 692 5.62 31.77 -30.45
N ALA A 693 4.50 31.11 -30.78
CA ALA A 693 4.02 29.94 -30.06
C ALA A 693 5.06 28.81 -30.09
N SER A 694 5.64 28.53 -31.27
CA SER A 694 6.64 27.48 -31.46
C SER A 694 7.93 27.75 -30.68
N ALA A 695 8.39 29.00 -30.64
CA ALA A 695 9.53 29.40 -29.83
C ALA A 695 9.30 29.16 -28.33
N LEU A 696 8.11 29.52 -27.83
CA LEU A 696 7.72 29.28 -26.42
C LEU A 696 7.65 27.79 -26.09
N PHE A 697 7.01 26.98 -26.95
CA PHE A 697 6.96 25.53 -26.75
C PHE A 697 8.33 24.88 -26.86
N THR A 698 9.20 25.36 -27.75
CA THR A 698 10.58 24.86 -27.87
C THR A 698 11.36 25.09 -26.59
N GLU A 699 11.24 26.29 -25.98
CA GLU A 699 11.86 26.59 -24.69
C GLU A 699 11.30 25.70 -23.59
N LEU A 700 9.97 25.62 -23.51
CA LEU A 700 9.26 24.84 -22.50
C LEU A 700 9.70 23.38 -22.55
N LEU A 701 9.79 22.79 -23.74
CA LEU A 701 10.15 21.38 -23.96
C LEU A 701 11.64 21.04 -23.77
N LYS A 702 12.53 22.01 -23.47
CA LYS A 702 13.94 21.73 -23.11
C LYS A 702 14.08 20.94 -21.81
N SER A 703 13.13 21.10 -20.90
CA SER A 703 13.05 20.34 -19.65
C SER A 703 11.98 19.25 -19.75
N PRO A 704 12.13 18.10 -19.08
CA PRO A 704 11.04 17.13 -18.96
C PRO A 704 9.79 17.79 -18.38
N GLN A 705 8.65 17.66 -19.06
CA GLN A 705 7.41 18.28 -18.62
C GLN A 705 6.65 17.36 -17.68
N ALA A 706 6.16 17.92 -16.57
CA ALA A 706 5.29 17.20 -15.64
C ALA A 706 3.85 17.09 -16.16
N GLU A 707 3.38 18.08 -16.93
CA GLU A 707 2.01 18.14 -17.43
C GLU A 707 1.90 17.56 -18.86
N PRO A 708 1.10 16.52 -19.10
CA PRO A 708 1.04 15.85 -20.42
C PRO A 708 0.40 16.73 -21.51
N VAL A 709 -0.44 17.69 -21.12
CA VAL A 709 -1.14 18.61 -22.04
C VAL A 709 -0.17 19.51 -22.81
N VAL A 710 1.01 19.81 -22.24
CA VAL A 710 2.04 20.62 -22.91
C VAL A 710 2.52 19.92 -24.18
N TYR A 711 2.76 18.60 -24.10
CA TYR A 711 3.14 17.81 -25.26
C TYR A 711 2.05 17.75 -26.31
N ARG A 712 0.78 17.64 -25.90
CA ARG A 712 -0.38 17.67 -26.81
C ARG A 712 -0.42 18.98 -27.61
N ASP A 713 -0.39 20.11 -26.92
CA ASP A 713 -0.55 21.42 -27.55
C ASP A 713 0.63 21.74 -28.47
N ALA A 714 1.86 21.39 -28.04
CA ALA A 714 3.04 21.49 -28.89
C ALA A 714 2.93 20.60 -30.14
N ALA A 715 2.44 19.35 -30.00
CA ALA A 715 2.25 18.44 -31.12
C ALA A 715 1.25 19.00 -32.14
N ARG A 716 0.10 19.52 -31.69
CA ARG A 716 -0.90 20.16 -32.55
C ARG A 716 -0.32 21.29 -33.37
N LEU A 717 0.47 22.16 -32.73
CA LEU A 717 1.09 23.31 -33.39
C LEU A 717 2.02 22.90 -34.54
N ILE A 718 2.77 21.80 -34.38
CA ILE A 718 3.76 21.36 -35.37
C ILE A 718 3.26 20.23 -36.29
N ALA A 719 2.07 19.66 -36.05
CA ALA A 719 1.55 18.49 -36.75
C ALA A 719 1.55 18.62 -38.27
N ALA A 720 1.27 19.80 -38.81
CA ALA A 720 1.27 20.06 -40.25
C ALA A 720 2.70 20.15 -40.85
N LYS A 721 3.69 20.62 -40.08
CA LYS A 721 5.06 20.89 -40.59
C LYS A 721 6.04 19.76 -40.27
N ALA A 722 5.89 19.12 -39.10
CA ALA A 722 6.79 18.09 -38.58
C ALA A 722 5.96 16.95 -37.95
N PRO A 723 5.16 16.21 -38.74
CA PRO A 723 4.20 15.23 -38.24
C PRO A 723 4.84 14.10 -37.42
N GLN A 724 6.04 13.63 -37.80
CA GLN A 724 6.73 12.58 -37.03
C GLN A 724 7.17 13.07 -35.65
N GLN A 725 7.67 14.30 -35.55
CA GLN A 725 8.00 14.91 -34.27
C GLN A 725 6.74 15.18 -33.42
N ALA A 726 5.62 15.54 -34.07
CA ALA A 726 4.33 15.69 -33.39
C ALA A 726 3.86 14.35 -32.78
N LEU A 727 3.97 13.25 -33.52
CA LEU A 727 3.69 11.90 -33.01
C LEU A 727 4.61 11.51 -31.85
N ASP A 728 5.88 11.92 -31.86
CA ASP A 728 6.80 11.71 -30.72
C ASP A 728 6.38 12.53 -29.48
N TYR A 729 5.88 13.75 -29.67
CA TYR A 729 5.30 14.54 -28.59
C TYR A 729 4.01 13.93 -28.07
N TYR A 730 3.10 13.49 -28.95
CA TYR A 730 1.92 12.77 -28.52
C TYR A 730 2.27 11.51 -27.71
N ALA A 731 3.27 10.73 -28.12
CA ALA A 731 3.72 9.58 -27.34
C ALA A 731 4.19 9.96 -25.92
N LYS A 732 4.95 11.06 -25.78
CA LYS A 732 5.34 11.60 -24.46
C LYS A 732 4.14 12.08 -23.65
N GLY A 733 3.18 12.75 -24.28
CA GLY A 733 1.92 13.15 -23.65
C GLY A 733 1.09 11.94 -23.21
N MET A 734 0.99 10.90 -24.03
CA MET A 734 0.32 9.64 -23.69
C MET A 734 0.98 8.94 -22.51
N ALA A 735 2.32 8.93 -22.42
CA ALA A 735 3.02 8.37 -21.28
C ALA A 735 2.80 9.16 -19.99
N GLY A 736 2.85 10.50 -20.07
CA GLY A 736 2.52 11.37 -18.94
C GLY A 736 1.07 11.20 -18.47
N ALA A 737 0.15 10.88 -19.39
CA ALA A 737 -1.26 10.59 -19.08
C ALA A 737 -1.51 9.12 -18.69
N GLY A 738 -0.47 8.29 -18.56
CA GLY A 738 -0.58 6.87 -18.16
C GLY A 738 -1.20 5.95 -19.21
N LEU A 739 -1.26 6.37 -20.48
CA LEU A 739 -1.82 5.58 -21.58
C LEU A 739 -0.84 4.55 -22.16
N ILE A 740 0.46 4.85 -22.09
CA ILE A 740 1.58 3.98 -22.44
C ILE A 740 2.70 4.15 -21.40
N THR A 741 3.70 3.27 -21.37
CA THR A 741 4.84 3.42 -20.44
C THR A 741 5.87 4.45 -20.95
N PRO A 742 6.67 5.08 -20.07
CA PRO A 742 7.75 5.98 -20.49
C PRO A 742 8.75 5.34 -21.46
N GLU A 743 9.02 4.05 -21.31
CA GLU A 743 9.92 3.28 -22.20
C GLU A 743 9.31 3.07 -23.58
N GLN A 744 7.98 2.96 -23.68
CA GLN A 744 7.24 2.90 -24.94
C GLN A 744 7.14 4.27 -25.64
N ALA A 745 7.40 5.36 -24.92
CA ALA A 745 7.30 6.71 -25.47
C ALA A 745 8.59 7.20 -26.12
N ASN A 746 9.75 6.63 -25.75
CA ASN A 746 11.05 7.10 -26.23
C ASN A 746 12.12 5.97 -26.27
N PRO A 747 12.48 5.45 -27.47
CA PRO A 747 11.88 5.78 -28.76
C PRO A 747 10.41 5.32 -28.84
N ARG A 748 9.61 6.00 -29.66
CA ARG A 748 8.17 5.75 -29.80
C ARG A 748 7.88 4.33 -30.29
N ASP A 749 7.15 3.56 -29.50
CA ASP A 749 6.53 2.29 -29.93
C ASP A 749 5.20 2.57 -30.64
N ASN A 750 5.24 2.54 -31.98
CA ASN A 750 4.08 2.74 -32.85
C ASN A 750 2.91 1.80 -32.55
N ARG A 751 3.19 0.54 -32.20
CA ARG A 751 2.16 -0.46 -31.95
C ARG A 751 1.45 -0.18 -30.62
N ALA A 752 2.22 0.11 -29.57
CA ALA A 752 1.67 0.49 -28.27
C ALA A 752 0.87 1.81 -28.36
N MET A 753 1.41 2.81 -29.05
CA MET A 753 0.76 4.11 -29.22
C MET A 753 -0.57 4.00 -29.99
N THR A 754 -0.60 3.32 -31.14
CA THR A 754 -1.84 3.15 -31.92
C THR A 754 -2.84 2.27 -31.19
N LEU A 755 -2.41 1.22 -30.47
CA LEU A 755 -3.32 0.46 -29.60
C LEU A 755 -3.94 1.36 -28.52
N ALA A 756 -3.12 2.22 -27.93
CA ALA A 756 -3.54 3.18 -26.91
C ALA A 756 -4.33 4.36 -27.49
N SER A 757 -4.47 4.54 -28.81
CA SER A 757 -5.29 5.60 -29.43
C SER A 757 -6.77 5.23 -29.55
N ARG A 758 -7.15 4.00 -29.20
CA ARG A 758 -8.55 3.55 -29.28
C ARG A 758 -9.48 4.38 -28.41
N ALA A 759 -10.63 4.78 -28.94
CA ALA A 759 -11.57 5.63 -28.21
C ALA A 759 -12.21 4.87 -27.03
N LYS A 760 -12.60 5.57 -25.95
CA LYS A 760 -13.34 4.99 -24.81
C LYS A 760 -14.44 5.94 -24.34
N ASP A 761 -15.56 5.38 -23.90
CA ASP A 761 -16.77 6.13 -23.50
C ASP A 761 -16.57 7.08 -22.31
N ASN A 762 -15.76 6.65 -21.34
CA ASN A 762 -15.56 7.37 -20.08
C ASN A 762 -14.15 7.98 -20.00
N ASP A 763 -13.54 8.32 -21.13
CA ASP A 763 -12.26 9.01 -21.13
C ASP A 763 -12.42 10.41 -20.53
N GLU A 764 -11.51 10.78 -19.62
CA GLU A 764 -11.30 12.18 -19.28
C GLU A 764 -10.88 12.97 -20.53
N TRP A 765 -11.12 14.29 -20.52
CA TRP A 765 -10.94 15.15 -21.69
C TRP A 765 -9.55 15.04 -22.34
N LEU A 766 -8.48 14.93 -21.54
CA LEU A 766 -7.10 14.92 -22.04
C LEU A 766 -6.73 13.56 -22.67
N PRO A 767 -6.92 12.40 -22.00
CA PRO A 767 -6.80 11.10 -22.65
C PRO A 767 -7.63 10.97 -23.93
N GLY A 768 -8.89 11.41 -23.92
CA GLY A 768 -9.76 11.39 -25.10
C GLY A 768 -9.20 12.23 -26.24
N SER A 769 -8.71 13.43 -25.93
CA SER A 769 -8.06 14.31 -26.91
C SER A 769 -6.78 13.70 -27.48
N LEU A 770 -5.89 13.15 -26.64
CA LEU A 770 -4.65 12.51 -27.09
C LEU A 770 -4.92 11.31 -28.00
N ARG A 771 -5.92 10.49 -27.64
CA ARG A 771 -6.36 9.35 -28.45
C ARG A 771 -6.82 9.81 -29.83
N SER A 772 -7.73 10.79 -29.89
CA SER A 772 -8.27 11.33 -31.14
C SER A 772 -7.18 11.93 -32.02
N ASP A 773 -6.33 12.78 -31.44
CA ASP A 773 -5.27 13.47 -32.18
C ASP A 773 -4.25 12.48 -32.78
N VAL A 774 -3.91 11.43 -32.03
CA VAL A 774 -3.04 10.34 -32.52
C VAL A 774 -3.75 9.52 -33.58
N ASP A 775 -5.00 9.13 -33.36
CA ASP A 775 -5.78 8.32 -34.30
C ASP A 775 -5.87 9.01 -35.67
N GLU A 776 -6.14 10.32 -35.68
CA GLU A 776 -6.23 11.14 -36.89
C GLU A 776 -4.87 11.36 -37.56
N LEU A 777 -3.87 11.88 -36.82
CA LEU A 777 -2.57 12.21 -37.39
C LEU A 777 -1.84 10.95 -37.87
N TYR A 778 -1.89 9.86 -37.10
CA TYR A 778 -1.21 8.62 -37.46
C TYR A 778 -1.80 8.00 -38.73
N GLN A 779 -3.13 7.94 -38.85
CA GLN A 779 -3.78 7.45 -40.08
C GLN A 779 -3.49 8.36 -41.28
N ARG A 780 -3.56 9.68 -41.12
CA ARG A 780 -3.22 10.63 -42.20
C ARG A 780 -1.79 10.43 -42.71
N GLN A 781 -0.85 10.10 -41.81
CA GLN A 781 0.57 9.93 -42.13
C GLN A 781 0.93 8.51 -42.59
N ASN A 782 0.04 7.53 -42.45
CA ASN A 782 0.31 6.14 -42.79
C ASN A 782 -0.15 5.85 -44.22
N PRO A 783 0.77 5.67 -45.19
CA PRO A 783 0.40 5.31 -46.55
C PRO A 783 -0.43 4.03 -46.55
N THR A 784 -1.46 3.98 -47.40
CA THR A 784 -2.39 2.84 -47.43
C THR A 784 -2.65 2.38 -48.86
N VAL A 785 -2.58 1.08 -49.09
CA VAL A 785 -2.95 0.44 -50.37
C VAL A 785 -4.27 -0.29 -50.18
N HIS A 786 -5.16 -0.08 -51.14
CA HIS A 786 -6.50 -0.63 -51.19
C HIS A 786 -6.65 -1.48 -52.46
N LEU A 787 -7.06 -2.73 -52.30
CA LEU A 787 -7.50 -3.59 -53.39
C LEU A 787 -8.94 -4.01 -53.15
N TYR A 788 -9.86 -3.52 -53.98
CA TYR A 788 -11.29 -3.79 -53.88
C TYR A 788 -11.77 -4.51 -55.13
N THR A 789 -12.72 -5.42 -54.96
CA THR A 789 -13.50 -5.99 -56.04
C THR A 789 -14.96 -5.85 -55.67
N ASP A 790 -15.71 -5.18 -56.53
CA ASP A 790 -17.14 -4.97 -56.40
C ASP A 790 -17.84 -5.58 -57.61
N TYR A 791 -18.90 -6.34 -57.34
CA TYR A 791 -19.74 -6.97 -58.35
C TYR A 791 -21.17 -6.46 -58.16
N GLY A 792 -21.69 -5.80 -59.17
CA GLY A 792 -23.05 -5.29 -59.23
C GLY A 792 -23.93 -6.14 -60.15
N TRP A 793 -25.16 -6.39 -59.73
CA TRP A 793 -26.18 -7.06 -60.54
C TRP A 793 -27.56 -6.44 -60.27
N ARG A 794 -28.50 -6.71 -61.16
CA ARG A 794 -29.88 -6.24 -61.02
C ARG A 794 -30.80 -7.37 -60.59
N SER A 795 -31.81 -7.03 -59.78
CA SER A 795 -32.79 -8.00 -59.23
C SER A 795 -34.24 -7.67 -59.62
N ASP A 796 -34.42 -6.75 -60.56
CA ASP A 796 -35.70 -6.29 -61.07
C ASP A 796 -35.97 -6.82 -62.49
N ASN A 797 -37.15 -6.51 -63.06
CA ASN A 797 -37.53 -6.89 -64.42
C ASN A 797 -36.80 -6.01 -65.46
N ALA A 798 -35.48 -6.12 -65.53
CA ALA A 798 -34.66 -5.41 -66.50
C ALA A 798 -34.63 -6.12 -67.87
N SER A 799 -34.43 -5.36 -68.94
CA SER A 799 -34.40 -5.88 -70.31
C SER A 799 -32.97 -6.18 -70.76
N LYS A 800 -32.74 -7.41 -71.26
CA LYS A 800 -31.46 -7.82 -71.84
C LYS A 800 -31.09 -6.97 -73.05
N GLY A 801 -29.81 -6.71 -73.22
CA GLY A 801 -29.25 -5.83 -74.25
C GLY A 801 -29.35 -4.33 -73.91
N THR A 802 -30.08 -3.94 -72.87
CA THR A 802 -30.21 -2.52 -72.47
C THR A 802 -29.90 -2.29 -70.99
N SER A 803 -30.85 -2.64 -70.13
CA SER A 803 -30.87 -2.23 -68.72
C SER A 803 -30.43 -3.34 -67.76
N ASP A 804 -30.49 -4.60 -68.17
CA ASP A 804 -30.04 -5.79 -67.40
C ASP A 804 -28.52 -5.90 -67.38
N THR A 805 -27.84 -4.94 -66.73
CA THR A 805 -26.37 -4.82 -66.74
C THR A 805 -25.75 -5.41 -65.48
N ASP A 806 -24.87 -6.39 -65.67
CA ASP A 806 -23.91 -6.84 -64.66
C ASP A 806 -22.65 -5.99 -64.74
N THR A 807 -22.10 -5.63 -63.57
CA THR A 807 -20.88 -4.84 -63.48
C THR A 807 -19.86 -5.51 -62.57
N GLN A 808 -18.59 -5.49 -62.96
CA GLN A 808 -17.47 -5.88 -62.13
C GLN A 808 -16.43 -4.75 -62.15
N THR A 809 -16.14 -4.21 -60.97
CA THR A 809 -15.12 -3.17 -60.80
C THR A 809 -14.04 -3.63 -59.84
N THR A 810 -12.80 -3.69 -60.33
CA THR A 810 -11.62 -3.94 -59.48
C THR A 810 -10.86 -2.64 -59.30
N ILE A 811 -10.76 -2.16 -58.07
CA ILE A 811 -10.14 -0.87 -57.73
C ILE A 811 -8.81 -1.13 -57.03
N LEU A 812 -7.75 -0.52 -57.55
CA LEU A 812 -6.48 -0.36 -56.85
C LEU A 812 -6.31 1.13 -56.51
N GLN A 813 -6.21 1.45 -55.22
CA GLN A 813 -5.98 2.81 -54.74
C GLN A 813 -4.76 2.87 -53.80
N LEU A 814 -3.96 3.91 -53.96
CA LEU A 814 -2.85 4.26 -53.08
C LEU A 814 -3.12 5.63 -52.45
N ASP A 815 -3.19 5.66 -51.12
CA ASP A 815 -3.37 6.86 -50.31
C ASP A 815 -2.03 7.28 -49.70
N LEU A 816 -1.70 8.57 -49.82
CA LEU A 816 -0.41 9.16 -49.44
C LEU A 816 -0.60 10.44 -48.61
N PRO A 817 0.21 10.69 -47.58
CA PRO A 817 0.25 11.99 -46.91
C PRO A 817 0.79 13.06 -47.85
N VAL A 818 0.01 14.12 -48.11
CA VAL A 818 0.41 15.23 -48.98
C VAL A 818 -0.01 16.55 -48.33
N VAL A 819 0.97 17.37 -47.96
CA VAL A 819 0.79 18.65 -47.23
C VAL A 819 0.03 18.39 -45.91
N ASP A 820 -1.17 18.96 -45.74
CA ASP A 820 -2.03 18.86 -44.56
C ASP A 820 -3.20 17.87 -44.77
N GLY A 821 -3.21 17.14 -45.89
CA GLY A 821 -4.26 16.20 -46.26
C GLY A 821 -3.75 14.86 -46.77
N THR A 822 -4.63 14.14 -47.44
CA THR A 822 -4.35 12.84 -48.07
C THR A 822 -4.55 12.95 -49.57
N GLY A 823 -3.48 12.75 -50.33
CA GLY A 823 -3.53 12.55 -51.77
C GLY A 823 -3.79 11.09 -52.10
N TRP A 824 -4.47 10.82 -53.21
CA TRP A 824 -4.74 9.45 -53.63
C TRP A 824 -4.59 9.27 -55.15
N LEU A 825 -4.13 8.09 -55.53
CA LEU A 825 -4.01 7.63 -56.92
C LEU A 825 -4.86 6.37 -57.08
N ARG A 826 -5.66 6.30 -58.14
CA ARG A 826 -6.60 5.20 -58.36
C ARG A 826 -6.58 4.70 -59.80
N ALA A 827 -6.56 3.38 -59.93
CA ALA A 827 -6.87 2.67 -61.17
C ALA A 827 -8.06 1.74 -60.94
N GLU A 828 -9.08 1.82 -61.79
CA GLU A 828 -10.26 0.95 -61.72
C GLU A 828 -10.39 0.16 -63.02
N GLN A 829 -10.29 -1.17 -62.94
CA GLN A 829 -10.62 -2.05 -64.04
C GLN A 829 -12.11 -2.34 -64.03
N LEU A 830 -12.80 -1.91 -65.07
CA LEU A 830 -14.25 -2.03 -65.23
C LEU A 830 -14.59 -3.05 -66.32
N ASP A 831 -15.60 -3.86 -66.01
CA ASP A 831 -16.25 -4.82 -66.90
C ASP A 831 -17.76 -4.68 -66.75
N MET A 832 -18.47 -4.44 -67.84
CA MET A 832 -19.93 -4.33 -67.90
C MET A 832 -20.48 -5.21 -69.01
N ASP A 833 -21.55 -5.94 -68.74
CA ASP A 833 -22.25 -6.78 -69.73
C ASP A 833 -23.76 -6.66 -69.52
N ALA A 834 -24.49 -6.28 -70.56
CA ALA A 834 -25.95 -6.25 -70.55
C ALA A 834 -26.57 -7.43 -71.33
N GLY A 835 -25.75 -8.36 -71.81
CA GLY A 835 -26.19 -9.52 -72.57
C GLY A 835 -26.68 -9.17 -73.98
N LYS A 836 -27.37 -10.13 -74.60
CA LYS A 836 -27.93 -10.03 -75.95
C LYS A 836 -29.40 -9.62 -75.92
N PHE A 837 -29.80 -8.82 -76.89
CA PHE A 837 -31.21 -8.48 -77.12
C PHE A 837 -32.04 -9.73 -77.42
N LYS A 838 -33.35 -9.62 -77.17
CA LYS A 838 -34.32 -10.58 -77.69
C LYS A 838 -34.45 -10.37 -79.21
N THR A 839 -34.45 -11.45 -79.96
CA THR A 839 -34.65 -11.42 -81.43
C THR A 839 -36.03 -11.91 -81.80
N ASP A 840 -36.52 -11.41 -82.92
CA ASP A 840 -37.69 -11.96 -83.60
C ASP A 840 -37.35 -13.32 -84.28
N ASP A 841 -38.35 -13.97 -84.87
CA ASP A 841 -38.20 -15.30 -85.52
C ASP A 841 -37.18 -15.29 -86.67
N ASP A 842 -36.93 -14.13 -87.29
CA ASP A 842 -35.94 -13.93 -88.34
C ASP A 842 -34.52 -13.63 -87.82
N GLY A 843 -34.33 -13.62 -86.50
CA GLY A 843 -33.04 -13.40 -85.85
C GLY A 843 -32.64 -11.92 -85.73
N LEU A 844 -33.48 -10.98 -86.17
CA LEU A 844 -33.23 -9.54 -86.09
C LEU A 844 -33.77 -8.96 -84.77
N VAL A 845 -33.13 -7.89 -84.31
CA VAL A 845 -33.54 -7.10 -83.14
C VAL A 845 -34.37 -5.92 -83.61
N ARG A 846 -35.62 -5.82 -83.14
CA ARG A 846 -36.52 -4.68 -83.41
C ARG A 846 -36.96 -3.93 -82.15
N GLU A 847 -36.24 -4.12 -81.04
CA GLU A 847 -36.44 -3.34 -79.81
C GLU A 847 -36.07 -1.86 -79.99
N ASN A 848 -36.55 -1.00 -79.09
CA ASN A 848 -36.25 0.44 -79.04
C ASN A 848 -34.80 0.73 -78.61
N TYR A 849 -33.85 0.30 -79.44
CA TYR A 849 -32.42 0.50 -79.27
C TYR A 849 -31.82 1.12 -80.53
N GLY A 850 -31.07 2.21 -80.40
CA GLY A 850 -30.55 2.94 -81.56
C GLY A 850 -31.67 3.25 -82.56
N THR A 851 -31.52 2.80 -83.81
CA THR A 851 -32.57 2.87 -84.86
C THR A 851 -33.11 1.49 -85.27
N CYS A 852 -32.97 0.47 -84.42
CA CYS A 852 -33.34 -0.91 -84.75
C CYS A 852 -34.85 -1.12 -84.94
N SER A 853 -35.69 -0.38 -84.22
CA SER A 853 -37.15 -0.41 -84.39
C SER A 853 -37.64 0.41 -85.60
N VAL A 854 -36.77 1.15 -86.29
CA VAL A 854 -37.15 1.98 -87.43
C VAL A 854 -37.22 1.12 -88.70
N GLY A 855 -38.41 1.04 -89.29
CA GLY A 855 -38.63 0.45 -90.61
C GLY A 855 -38.48 1.46 -91.74
N VAL A 856 -37.88 1.04 -92.85
CA VAL A 856 -37.69 1.86 -94.06
C VAL A 856 -38.24 1.12 -95.28
N VAL A 857 -39.00 1.81 -96.12
CA VAL A 857 -39.60 1.32 -97.37
C VAL A 857 -39.01 2.07 -98.57
N ALA A 858 -39.03 1.47 -99.77
CA ALA A 858 -38.71 2.21 -101.00
C ALA A 858 -39.88 3.13 -101.37
N LYS A 859 -39.58 4.34 -101.86
CA LYS A 859 -40.64 5.29 -102.22
C LYS A 859 -41.59 4.69 -103.26
N GLY A 860 -42.88 4.70 -102.94
CA GLY A 860 -43.93 4.18 -103.82
C GLY A 860 -44.13 2.66 -103.76
N THR A 861 -43.49 1.95 -102.82
CA THR A 861 -43.80 0.55 -102.47
C THR A 861 -44.36 0.45 -101.05
N SER A 862 -45.02 -0.67 -100.74
CA SER A 862 -45.50 -0.97 -99.38
C SER A 862 -44.68 -2.06 -98.68
N GLU A 863 -43.60 -2.55 -99.30
CA GLU A 863 -42.75 -3.59 -98.72
C GLU A 863 -41.54 -2.97 -98.01
N PRO A 864 -41.32 -3.28 -96.72
CA PRO A 864 -40.14 -2.79 -95.99
C PRO A 864 -38.88 -3.38 -96.58
N VAL A 865 -37.94 -2.51 -96.96
CA VAL A 865 -36.65 -2.87 -97.54
C VAL A 865 -35.65 -3.23 -96.44
N PHE A 866 -35.75 -2.56 -95.29
CA PHE A 866 -34.87 -2.77 -94.14
C PHE A 866 -35.60 -2.46 -92.83
N SER A 867 -35.58 -3.40 -91.88
CA SER A 867 -36.13 -3.25 -90.52
C SER A 867 -35.45 -4.25 -89.58
N GLY A 868 -34.90 -3.74 -88.48
CA GLY A 868 -34.17 -4.53 -87.48
C GLY A 868 -32.65 -4.35 -87.54
N CYS A 869 -31.97 -4.86 -86.52
CA CYS A 869 -30.51 -4.89 -86.39
C CYS A 869 -30.00 -6.32 -86.15
N ASP A 870 -28.74 -6.59 -86.51
CA ASP A 870 -28.07 -7.84 -86.13
C ASP A 870 -27.93 -7.96 -84.60
N ASN A 871 -28.26 -9.13 -84.06
CA ASN A 871 -28.14 -9.41 -82.63
C ASN A 871 -26.67 -9.46 -82.18
N HIS A 872 -26.33 -8.69 -81.15
CA HIS A 872 -25.03 -8.72 -80.52
C HIS A 872 -25.12 -8.40 -79.02
N SER A 873 -24.16 -8.93 -78.24
CA SER A 873 -24.08 -8.61 -76.81
C SER A 873 -23.65 -7.16 -76.62
N GLN A 874 -24.29 -6.45 -75.71
CA GLN A 874 -23.80 -5.14 -75.25
C GLN A 874 -22.83 -5.34 -74.10
N SER A 875 -21.59 -4.91 -74.28
CA SER A 875 -20.56 -4.98 -73.23
C SER A 875 -19.57 -3.82 -73.34
N ALA A 876 -19.06 -3.35 -72.21
CA ALA A 876 -17.99 -2.35 -72.14
C ALA A 876 -16.92 -2.78 -71.14
N ARG A 877 -15.65 -2.62 -71.51
CA ARG A 877 -14.49 -2.95 -70.66
C ARG A 877 -13.41 -1.89 -70.79
N GLY A 878 -12.75 -1.56 -69.69
CA GLY A 878 -11.53 -0.77 -69.73
C GLY A 878 -11.07 -0.27 -68.37
N THR A 879 -9.99 0.51 -68.36
CA THR A 879 -9.38 1.02 -67.13
C THR A 879 -9.64 2.52 -66.98
N THR A 880 -10.26 2.90 -65.86
CA THR A 880 -10.37 4.29 -65.41
C THR A 880 -9.13 4.66 -64.61
N LEU A 881 -8.59 5.86 -64.83
CA LEU A 881 -7.52 6.43 -64.02
C LEU A 881 -8.03 7.71 -63.35
N ALA A 882 -7.79 7.85 -62.06
CA ALA A 882 -8.18 9.02 -61.29
C ALA A 882 -7.14 9.36 -60.21
N THR A 883 -7.11 10.63 -59.84
CA THR A 883 -6.34 11.12 -58.69
C THR A 883 -7.11 12.22 -57.99
N GLY A 884 -6.83 12.40 -56.71
CA GLY A 884 -7.38 13.50 -55.96
C GLY A 884 -6.62 13.76 -54.69
N TRP A 885 -7.11 14.74 -53.95
CA TRP A 885 -6.58 15.16 -52.67
C TRP A 885 -7.71 15.69 -51.80
N LYS A 886 -7.66 15.40 -50.50
CA LYS A 886 -8.63 15.88 -49.52
C LYS A 886 -7.98 16.28 -48.21
N ASN A 887 -8.51 17.32 -47.58
CA ASN A 887 -8.31 17.66 -46.17
C ASN A 887 -9.67 18.01 -45.54
N GLU A 888 -9.69 18.64 -44.36
CA GLU A 888 -10.94 19.00 -43.67
C GLU A 888 -11.78 20.05 -44.41
N THR A 889 -11.17 20.85 -45.28
CA THR A 889 -11.80 21.99 -45.94
C THR A 889 -12.11 21.74 -47.41
N TRP A 890 -11.20 21.07 -48.12
CA TRP A 890 -11.21 20.90 -49.56
C TRP A 890 -11.15 19.42 -49.93
N GLU A 891 -11.90 19.05 -50.96
CA GLU A 891 -11.75 17.77 -51.65
C GLU A 891 -11.75 18.05 -53.16
N ILE A 892 -10.72 17.58 -53.85
CA ILE A 892 -10.50 17.83 -55.28
C ILE A 892 -10.14 16.51 -55.93
N ASP A 893 -10.76 16.23 -57.07
CA ASP A 893 -10.47 15.03 -57.83
C ASP A 893 -10.61 15.24 -59.34
N VAL A 894 -9.84 14.45 -60.10
CA VAL A 894 -9.90 14.41 -61.56
C VAL A 894 -9.65 12.99 -62.03
N GLY A 895 -10.40 12.57 -63.04
CA GLY A 895 -10.24 11.26 -63.62
C GLY A 895 -10.75 11.18 -65.04
N ARG A 896 -10.48 10.05 -65.67
CA ARG A 896 -10.83 9.81 -67.07
C ARG A 896 -11.44 8.42 -67.20
N THR A 897 -12.62 8.34 -67.82
CA THR A 897 -13.24 7.06 -68.16
C THR A 897 -12.36 6.32 -69.18
N PRO A 898 -12.53 4.99 -69.36
CA PRO A 898 -11.65 4.23 -70.24
C PRO A 898 -11.65 4.75 -71.69
N ASP A 899 -10.47 4.80 -72.32
CA ASP A 899 -10.34 5.20 -73.72
C ASP A 899 -10.96 4.17 -74.70
N THR A 900 -11.27 2.97 -74.21
CA THR A 900 -11.99 1.92 -74.95
C THR A 900 -13.51 2.18 -75.02
N PHE A 901 -14.04 3.11 -74.21
CA PHE A 901 -15.43 3.53 -74.31
C PHE A 901 -15.70 4.22 -75.65
N LYS A 902 -16.94 4.13 -76.15
CA LYS A 902 -17.34 4.83 -77.37
C LYS A 902 -17.33 6.35 -77.18
N VAL A 903 -17.60 6.80 -75.96
CA VAL A 903 -17.60 8.21 -75.56
C VAL A 903 -16.76 8.35 -74.27
N PRO A 904 -15.42 8.50 -74.38
CA PRO A 904 -14.58 8.75 -73.22
C PRO A 904 -14.78 10.17 -72.68
N ASN A 905 -14.79 10.32 -71.36
CA ASN A 905 -15.04 11.56 -70.65
C ASN A 905 -13.95 11.88 -69.62
N TRP A 906 -13.63 13.16 -69.48
CA TRP A 906 -12.97 13.70 -68.29
C TRP A 906 -14.02 13.98 -67.22
N LEU A 907 -13.72 13.59 -66.00
CA LEU A 907 -14.56 13.68 -64.81
C LEU A 907 -13.78 14.37 -63.69
N GLY A 908 -14.48 14.87 -62.68
CA GLY A 908 -13.86 15.47 -61.51
C GLY A 908 -14.83 16.28 -60.67
N GLY A 909 -14.33 16.78 -59.54
CA GLY A 909 -15.11 17.56 -58.60
C GLY A 909 -14.22 18.43 -57.71
N VAL A 910 -14.82 19.48 -57.18
CA VAL A 910 -14.26 20.34 -56.14
C VAL A 910 -15.33 20.56 -55.08
N SER A 911 -15.04 20.18 -53.84
CA SER A 911 -15.87 20.42 -52.68
C SER A 911 -15.16 21.36 -51.70
N TYR A 912 -15.91 22.32 -51.16
CA TYR A 912 -15.47 23.20 -50.08
C TYR A 912 -16.43 23.10 -48.89
N SER A 913 -15.90 22.81 -47.71
CA SER A 913 -16.65 22.63 -46.46
C SER A 913 -16.29 23.69 -45.44
N ASN A 914 -17.30 24.28 -44.80
CA ASN A 914 -17.13 25.24 -43.71
C ASN A 914 -18.35 25.23 -42.77
N LYS A 915 -18.33 26.03 -41.70
CA LYS A 915 -19.41 26.15 -40.71
C LYS A 915 -19.79 27.61 -40.50
N ILE A 916 -21.08 27.87 -40.27
CA ILE A 916 -21.63 29.17 -39.87
C ILE A 916 -22.45 28.94 -38.60
N GLY A 917 -21.97 29.45 -37.46
CA GLY A 917 -22.52 29.07 -36.16
C GLY A 917 -22.46 27.55 -35.98
N SER A 918 -23.59 26.93 -35.64
CA SER A 918 -23.73 25.48 -35.51
C SER A 918 -24.20 24.76 -36.78
N VAL A 919 -24.24 25.45 -37.93
CA VAL A 919 -24.63 24.85 -39.21
C VAL A 919 -23.40 24.63 -40.08
N GLY A 920 -23.07 23.37 -40.36
CA GLY A 920 -22.07 23.00 -41.35
C GLY A 920 -22.65 23.02 -42.76
N TRP A 921 -21.86 23.48 -43.72
CA TRP A 921 -22.22 23.49 -45.14
C TRP A 921 -21.07 23.01 -46.02
N THR A 922 -21.42 22.32 -47.10
CA THR A 922 -20.48 21.86 -48.13
C THR A 922 -21.02 22.24 -49.50
N LEU A 923 -20.22 22.93 -50.30
CA LEU A 923 -20.54 23.26 -51.68
C LEU A 923 -19.66 22.43 -52.61
N THR A 924 -20.28 21.62 -53.45
CA THR A 924 -19.60 20.75 -54.42
C THR A 924 -19.96 21.16 -55.83
N GLY A 925 -18.97 21.43 -56.67
CA GLY A 925 -19.13 21.53 -58.12
C GLY A 925 -18.48 20.31 -58.79
N SER A 926 -19.23 19.56 -59.60
CA SER A 926 -18.73 18.30 -60.16
C SER A 926 -19.21 18.01 -61.59
N ARG A 927 -18.43 17.16 -62.27
CA ARG A 927 -18.79 16.46 -63.51
C ARG A 927 -18.63 14.97 -63.28
N ARG A 928 -19.76 14.26 -63.20
CA ARG A 928 -19.86 12.82 -62.92
C ARG A 928 -20.53 12.09 -64.07
N PRO A 929 -20.20 10.82 -64.36
CA PRO A 929 -20.88 10.05 -65.37
C PRO A 929 -22.24 9.55 -64.86
N LEU A 930 -23.16 9.19 -65.75
CA LEU A 930 -24.29 8.34 -65.38
C LEU A 930 -23.94 6.87 -65.66
N SER A 931 -23.74 6.08 -64.61
CA SER A 931 -23.23 4.70 -64.66
C SER A 931 -24.31 3.61 -64.76
N ASN A 932 -25.59 3.98 -64.79
CA ASN A 932 -26.70 3.04 -64.63
C ASN A 932 -26.94 2.11 -65.82
N SER A 933 -26.40 2.43 -67.00
CA SER A 933 -26.43 1.55 -68.18
C SER A 933 -25.15 1.69 -69.01
N ILE A 934 -24.90 0.71 -69.89
CA ILE A 934 -23.77 0.76 -70.82
C ILE A 934 -23.89 1.99 -71.74
N LEU A 935 -25.10 2.30 -72.23
CA LEU A 935 -25.32 3.47 -73.08
C LEU A 935 -25.02 4.78 -72.35
N SER A 936 -25.54 4.94 -71.12
CA SER A 936 -25.33 6.16 -70.35
C SER A 936 -23.87 6.32 -69.94
N TYR A 937 -23.14 5.24 -69.66
CA TYR A 937 -21.77 5.32 -69.16
C TYR A 937 -20.71 5.34 -70.28
N SER A 938 -20.69 4.32 -71.14
CA SER A 938 -19.67 4.16 -72.18
C SER A 938 -20.06 4.73 -73.54
N GLY A 939 -21.36 4.94 -73.76
CA GLY A 939 -21.91 5.18 -75.08
C GLY A 939 -21.94 3.93 -75.97
N ALA A 940 -22.71 4.01 -77.05
CA ALA A 940 -22.89 2.96 -78.05
C ALA A 940 -22.78 3.53 -79.47
N THR A 941 -22.69 2.65 -80.47
CA THR A 941 -22.69 3.03 -81.89
C THR A 941 -23.86 2.37 -82.60
N ASP A 942 -24.69 3.17 -83.24
CA ASP A 942 -25.92 2.70 -83.85
C ASP A 942 -25.56 1.89 -85.10
N ARG A 943 -26.08 0.67 -85.22
CA ARG A 943 -25.62 -0.27 -86.25
C ARG A 943 -26.09 0.12 -87.64
N ASN A 944 -27.29 0.69 -87.74
CA ASN A 944 -27.88 1.04 -89.03
C ASN A 944 -27.30 2.36 -89.57
N THR A 945 -27.01 3.33 -88.69
CA THR A 945 -26.53 4.66 -89.11
C THR A 945 -25.03 4.89 -88.90
N GLY A 946 -24.35 4.07 -88.09
CA GLY A 946 -22.96 4.27 -87.69
C GLY A 946 -22.73 5.42 -86.70
N VAL A 947 -23.79 6.06 -86.21
CA VAL A 947 -23.70 7.21 -85.31
C VAL A 947 -23.42 6.76 -83.88
N THR A 948 -22.37 7.29 -83.26
CA THR A 948 -22.09 7.08 -81.83
C THR A 948 -22.94 8.01 -80.96
N TRP A 949 -23.56 7.48 -79.90
CA TRP A 949 -24.32 8.27 -78.93
C TRP A 949 -24.20 7.75 -77.48
N GLY A 950 -24.66 8.53 -76.50
CA GLY A 950 -24.60 8.20 -75.07
C GLY A 950 -23.41 8.85 -74.36
N GLY A 951 -22.85 8.16 -73.35
CA GLY A 951 -21.74 8.68 -72.53
C GLY A 951 -22.11 9.97 -71.80
N VAL A 952 -23.24 9.92 -71.09
CA VAL A 952 -23.89 11.04 -70.42
C VAL A 952 -23.15 11.41 -69.14
N THR A 953 -22.88 12.70 -68.97
CA THR A 953 -22.35 13.27 -67.72
C THR A 953 -23.36 14.20 -67.06
N SER A 954 -23.45 14.11 -65.74
CA SER A 954 -24.10 15.08 -64.87
C SER A 954 -23.09 16.16 -64.48
N ASN A 955 -23.39 17.40 -64.81
CA ASN A 955 -22.50 18.55 -64.58
C ASN A 955 -23.26 19.56 -63.74
N GLY A 956 -22.81 19.92 -62.55
CA GLY A 956 -23.61 20.79 -61.70
C GLY A 956 -23.01 21.11 -60.34
N VAL A 957 -23.88 21.64 -59.49
CA VAL A 957 -23.52 22.07 -58.13
C VAL A 957 -24.49 21.44 -57.13
N THR A 958 -23.95 21.02 -55.99
CA THR A 958 -24.70 20.51 -54.83
C THR A 958 -24.31 21.29 -53.58
N LEU A 959 -25.31 21.76 -52.83
CA LEU A 959 -25.16 22.34 -51.50
C LEU A 959 -25.66 21.34 -50.45
N GLY A 960 -24.76 20.88 -49.59
CA GLY A 960 -25.07 20.13 -48.38
C GLY A 960 -25.15 21.06 -47.18
N LEU A 961 -26.14 20.84 -46.30
CA LEU A 961 -26.33 21.54 -45.04
C LEU A 961 -26.48 20.49 -43.93
N SER A 962 -25.89 20.74 -42.77
CA SER A 962 -25.98 19.87 -41.60
C SER A 962 -26.03 20.71 -40.34
N HIS A 963 -26.89 20.34 -39.41
CA HIS A 963 -26.94 20.91 -38.07
C HIS A 963 -26.94 19.76 -37.08
N ASP A 964 -25.79 19.62 -36.42
CA ASP A 964 -25.48 18.56 -35.47
C ASP A 964 -24.57 19.15 -34.39
N GLU A 965 -25.16 19.48 -33.24
CA GLU A 965 -24.45 20.02 -32.07
C GLU A 965 -23.95 18.89 -31.14
N GLY A 966 -24.04 17.63 -31.57
CA GLY A 966 -23.90 16.47 -30.70
C GLY A 966 -25.19 16.18 -29.92
N GLY A 967 -25.13 15.25 -28.97
CA GLY A 967 -26.30 14.83 -28.20
C GLY A 967 -27.14 13.76 -28.91
N VAL A 968 -28.48 13.86 -28.85
CA VAL A 968 -29.37 12.74 -29.21
C VAL A 968 -29.85 12.73 -30.67
N ASP A 969 -29.76 13.83 -31.42
CA ASP A 969 -30.26 13.91 -32.79
C ASP A 969 -29.50 14.90 -33.70
N GLY A 970 -29.91 14.99 -34.96
CA GLY A 970 -29.39 15.95 -35.93
C GLY A 970 -30.22 16.00 -37.21
N VAL A 971 -30.03 17.07 -37.97
CA VAL A 971 -30.73 17.30 -39.26
C VAL A 971 -29.75 17.60 -40.38
N TRP A 972 -30.11 17.21 -41.60
CA TRP A 972 -29.34 17.51 -42.80
C TRP A 972 -30.24 17.78 -44.00
N ALA A 973 -29.72 18.52 -44.96
CA ALA A 973 -30.36 18.78 -46.24
C ALA A 973 -29.32 18.78 -47.37
N SER A 974 -29.76 18.44 -48.58
CA SER A 974 -28.93 18.48 -49.80
C SER A 974 -29.76 19.01 -50.96
N LEU A 975 -29.26 20.04 -51.63
CA LEU A 975 -29.91 20.70 -52.77
C LEU A 975 -28.96 20.65 -53.95
N GLY A 976 -29.43 20.21 -55.12
CA GLY A 976 -28.58 20.01 -56.29
C GLY A 976 -29.24 20.49 -57.57
N GLN A 977 -28.45 21.07 -58.46
CA GLN A 977 -28.86 21.50 -59.79
C GLN A 977 -27.81 21.08 -60.82
N HIS A 978 -28.22 20.27 -61.79
CA HIS A 978 -27.31 19.62 -62.74
C HIS A 978 -27.82 19.68 -64.18
N TRP A 979 -26.90 19.73 -65.12
CA TRP A 979 -27.13 19.59 -66.56
C TRP A 979 -26.57 18.27 -67.04
N LEU A 980 -27.42 17.46 -67.65
CA LEU A 980 -27.08 16.15 -68.17
C LEU A 980 -26.77 16.30 -69.67
N ARG A 981 -25.56 15.90 -70.07
CA ARG A 981 -25.08 16.07 -71.45
C ARG A 981 -24.41 14.80 -71.94
N GLY A 982 -24.68 14.40 -73.18
CA GLY A 982 -24.07 13.24 -73.81
C GLY A 982 -23.72 13.51 -75.27
N LYS A 983 -22.97 12.60 -75.89
CA LYS A 983 -22.71 12.67 -77.34
C LYS A 983 -23.99 12.28 -78.06
N ASN A 984 -24.53 13.16 -78.91
CA ASN A 984 -25.77 12.89 -79.66
C ASN A 984 -26.91 12.38 -78.75
N VAL A 985 -27.05 13.00 -77.57
CA VAL A 985 -28.17 12.81 -76.63
C VAL A 985 -28.86 14.17 -76.47
N ALA A 986 -30.18 14.20 -76.30
CA ALA A 986 -30.88 15.44 -75.95
C ALA A 986 -30.38 15.99 -74.60
N ASP A 987 -30.19 17.30 -74.51
CA ASP A 987 -29.82 17.96 -73.26
C ASP A 987 -30.96 17.84 -72.25
N ASN A 988 -30.61 17.62 -70.98
CA ASN A 988 -31.58 17.51 -69.90
C ASN A 988 -31.10 18.26 -68.65
N HIS A 989 -32.03 18.61 -67.77
CA HIS A 989 -31.76 19.31 -66.53
C HIS A 989 -32.32 18.50 -65.36
N LYS A 990 -31.57 18.43 -64.25
CA LYS A 990 -31.94 17.68 -63.06
C LYS A 990 -31.86 18.56 -61.82
N ASN A 991 -32.98 18.67 -61.10
CA ASN A 991 -33.05 19.30 -59.80
C ASN A 991 -33.27 18.24 -58.72
N THR A 992 -32.54 18.33 -57.61
CA THR A 992 -32.67 17.41 -56.48
C THR A 992 -32.79 18.16 -55.17
N ALA A 993 -33.72 17.75 -54.32
CA ALA A 993 -33.82 18.21 -52.94
C ALA A 993 -33.99 17.01 -52.02
N MET A 994 -33.13 16.90 -51.00
CA MET A 994 -33.17 15.85 -50.00
C MET A 994 -33.08 16.47 -48.61
N ALA A 995 -33.80 15.91 -47.65
CA ALA A 995 -33.71 16.33 -46.26
C ALA A 995 -33.90 15.12 -45.35
N GLY A 996 -33.25 15.14 -44.18
CA GLY A 996 -33.41 14.09 -43.21
C GLY A 996 -33.21 14.55 -41.78
N TYR A 997 -33.90 13.84 -40.89
CA TYR A 997 -33.73 13.89 -39.44
C TYR A 997 -33.25 12.53 -38.98
N TYR A 998 -32.29 12.48 -38.06
CA TYR A 998 -31.87 11.23 -37.45
C TYR A 998 -31.79 11.37 -35.93
N TYR A 999 -32.13 10.29 -35.24
CA TYR A 999 -32.09 10.12 -33.80
C TYR A 999 -31.10 9.01 -33.43
N ARG A 1000 -30.29 9.24 -32.42
CA ARG A 1000 -29.26 8.33 -31.91
C ARG A 1000 -29.83 7.50 -30.76
N LEU A 1001 -30.21 6.26 -31.07
CA LEU A 1001 -30.65 5.27 -30.08
C LEU A 1001 -29.47 4.83 -29.18
N ARG A 1002 -28.27 4.79 -29.75
CA ARG A 1002 -27.00 4.48 -29.08
C ARG A 1002 -25.88 5.24 -29.79
N ASP A 1003 -25.03 5.94 -29.05
CA ASP A 1003 -23.79 6.49 -29.59
C ASP A 1003 -22.71 6.36 -28.51
N SER A 1004 -21.83 5.38 -28.71
CA SER A 1004 -20.68 5.11 -27.86
C SER A 1004 -19.45 4.89 -28.74
N ALA A 1005 -18.26 4.83 -28.14
CA ALA A 1005 -16.99 4.68 -28.81
C ALA A 1005 -16.96 3.46 -29.75
N ASP A 1006 -17.60 2.35 -29.34
CA ASP A 1006 -17.57 1.09 -30.08
C ASP A 1006 -18.94 0.64 -30.60
N GLU A 1007 -20.01 1.43 -30.43
CA GLU A 1007 -21.36 1.08 -30.87
C GLU A 1007 -22.17 2.32 -31.29
N ARG A 1008 -22.79 2.25 -32.47
CA ARG A 1008 -23.65 3.30 -33.03
C ARG A 1008 -24.96 2.70 -33.53
N MET A 1009 -26.08 3.22 -33.04
CA MET A 1009 -27.41 2.87 -33.52
C MET A 1009 -28.21 4.14 -33.77
N ARG A 1010 -28.65 4.33 -35.02
CA ARG A 1010 -29.38 5.52 -35.47
C ARG A 1010 -30.60 5.14 -36.29
N THR A 1011 -31.69 5.86 -36.11
CA THR A 1011 -32.88 5.76 -36.97
C THR A 1011 -33.36 7.15 -37.35
N GLY A 1012 -34.22 7.29 -38.34
CA GLY A 1012 -34.64 8.62 -38.78
C GLY A 1012 -35.71 8.63 -39.84
N LEU A 1013 -35.85 9.78 -40.48
CA LEU A 1013 -36.73 10.00 -41.61
C LEU A 1013 -35.95 10.71 -42.72
N THR A 1014 -36.09 10.24 -43.95
CA THR A 1014 -35.48 10.86 -45.15
C THR A 1014 -36.57 11.18 -46.17
N LEU A 1015 -36.50 12.38 -46.74
CA LEU A 1015 -37.36 12.87 -47.80
C LEU A 1015 -36.50 13.17 -49.03
N MET A 1016 -36.98 12.77 -50.21
CA MET A 1016 -36.29 12.98 -51.47
C MET A 1016 -37.27 13.50 -52.53
N TYR A 1017 -36.82 14.48 -53.30
CA TYR A 1017 -37.51 15.03 -54.46
C TYR A 1017 -36.53 15.18 -55.61
N TRP A 1018 -36.84 14.60 -56.76
CA TRP A 1018 -36.11 14.80 -58.01
C TRP A 1018 -37.06 15.29 -59.11
N SER A 1019 -36.53 16.14 -59.99
CA SER A 1019 -37.25 16.60 -61.17
C SER A 1019 -36.30 16.72 -62.36
N TYR A 1020 -36.77 16.27 -63.51
CA TYR A 1020 -36.07 16.31 -64.78
C TYR A 1020 -36.91 17.07 -65.82
N ASP A 1021 -36.26 17.74 -66.78
CA ASP A 1021 -36.99 18.45 -67.85
C ASP A 1021 -37.63 17.46 -68.83
N GLN A 1022 -36.93 16.38 -69.16
CA GLN A 1022 -37.35 15.35 -70.12
C GLN A 1022 -37.09 13.96 -69.57
N ASP A 1023 -37.98 13.02 -69.88
CA ASP A 1023 -37.72 11.59 -69.71
C ASP A 1023 -36.86 11.11 -70.88
N LEU A 1024 -35.59 10.83 -70.56
CA LEU A 1024 -34.60 10.30 -71.49
C LEU A 1024 -34.14 8.88 -71.13
N SER A 1025 -35.05 8.09 -70.53
CA SER A 1025 -34.77 6.73 -70.05
C SER A 1025 -34.70 5.66 -71.15
N GLU A 1026 -35.22 5.94 -72.35
CA GLU A 1026 -35.17 5.05 -73.51
C GLU A 1026 -33.75 4.89 -74.08
N TYR A 1027 -33.57 3.89 -74.96
CA TYR A 1027 -32.26 3.54 -75.54
C TYR A 1027 -32.16 3.80 -77.05
N THR A 1028 -33.12 4.48 -77.65
CA THR A 1028 -33.10 4.89 -79.05
C THR A 1028 -32.07 6.00 -79.32
N LEU A 1029 -31.71 6.21 -80.59
CA LEU A 1029 -30.74 7.23 -80.97
C LEU A 1029 -31.24 8.64 -80.58
N GLY A 1030 -30.47 9.36 -79.78
CA GLY A 1030 -30.85 10.67 -79.22
C GLY A 1030 -31.35 10.62 -77.77
N GLN A 1031 -31.71 9.42 -77.27
CA GLN A 1031 -32.05 9.16 -75.88
C GLN A 1031 -30.79 8.81 -75.06
N GLY A 1032 -30.94 8.76 -73.73
CA GLY A 1032 -29.82 8.67 -72.79
C GLY A 1032 -29.65 7.34 -72.06
N GLY A 1033 -30.69 6.49 -72.01
CA GLY A 1033 -30.67 5.23 -71.29
C GLY A 1033 -30.47 5.38 -69.77
N TYR A 1034 -31.00 6.45 -69.16
CA TYR A 1034 -30.89 6.71 -67.73
C TYR A 1034 -32.22 7.16 -67.09
N TYR A 1035 -32.46 6.73 -65.85
CA TYR A 1035 -33.68 7.07 -65.12
C TYR A 1035 -33.82 8.59 -64.91
N SER A 1036 -34.88 9.17 -65.47
CA SER A 1036 -35.11 10.62 -65.54
C SER A 1036 -36.58 11.02 -65.53
N PRO A 1037 -37.37 10.58 -64.53
CA PRO A 1037 -38.76 10.98 -64.43
C PRO A 1037 -38.89 12.49 -64.21
N GLN A 1038 -39.90 13.12 -64.81
CA GLN A 1038 -40.12 14.56 -64.62
C GLN A 1038 -40.43 14.90 -63.15
N GLN A 1039 -41.05 13.99 -62.41
CA GLN A 1039 -41.32 14.12 -60.99
C GLN A 1039 -41.07 12.80 -60.25
N TYR A 1040 -40.27 12.86 -59.18
CA TYR A 1040 -40.05 11.74 -58.27
C TYR A 1040 -40.05 12.21 -56.81
N TYR A 1041 -40.82 11.53 -55.96
CA TYR A 1041 -40.89 11.77 -54.52
C TYR A 1041 -40.64 10.47 -53.77
N SER A 1042 -39.88 10.53 -52.67
CA SER A 1042 -39.71 9.38 -51.80
C SER A 1042 -39.63 9.78 -50.32
N ILE A 1043 -40.22 8.95 -49.47
CA ILE A 1043 -40.11 9.01 -48.01
C ILE A 1043 -39.57 7.67 -47.50
N GLY A 1044 -38.54 7.71 -46.66
CA GLY A 1044 -37.88 6.51 -46.16
C GLY A 1044 -37.52 6.58 -44.68
N VAL A 1045 -37.57 5.43 -44.01
CA VAL A 1045 -37.17 5.26 -42.61
C VAL A 1045 -35.92 4.39 -42.56
N PRO A 1046 -34.73 4.98 -42.40
CA PRO A 1046 -33.49 4.22 -42.22
C PRO A 1046 -33.30 3.74 -40.77
N LEU A 1047 -32.63 2.61 -40.63
CA LEU A 1047 -32.06 2.07 -39.41
C LEU A 1047 -30.61 1.67 -39.69
N ASN A 1048 -29.68 2.33 -39.01
CA ASN A 1048 -28.25 2.10 -39.09
C ASN A 1048 -27.76 1.55 -37.75
N TYR A 1049 -27.20 0.34 -37.76
CA TYR A 1049 -26.56 -0.27 -36.60
C TYR A 1049 -25.12 -0.63 -36.96
N ALA A 1050 -24.16 -0.19 -36.15
CA ALA A 1050 -22.78 -0.54 -36.33
C ALA A 1050 -22.12 -0.76 -34.97
N PHE A 1051 -21.23 -1.73 -34.89
CA PHE A 1051 -20.40 -1.94 -33.71
C PHE A 1051 -19.01 -2.40 -34.11
N ARG A 1052 -18.04 -2.22 -33.22
CA ARG A 1052 -16.69 -2.74 -33.38
C ARG A 1052 -16.18 -3.41 -32.12
N THR A 1053 -15.19 -4.26 -32.31
CA THR A 1053 -14.38 -4.88 -31.26
C THR A 1053 -12.91 -4.57 -31.54
N ALA A 1054 -12.00 -5.17 -30.78
CA ALA A 1054 -10.57 -5.00 -30.99
C ALA A 1054 -10.07 -5.29 -32.42
N ASN A 1055 -10.73 -6.20 -33.15
CA ASN A 1055 -10.29 -6.68 -34.45
C ASN A 1055 -11.42 -6.83 -35.49
N TRP A 1056 -12.65 -6.44 -35.16
CA TRP A 1056 -13.79 -6.50 -36.07
C TRP A 1056 -14.54 -5.18 -36.08
N SER A 1057 -15.03 -4.75 -37.23
CA SER A 1057 -16.07 -3.74 -37.36
C SER A 1057 -17.18 -4.28 -38.25
N VAL A 1058 -18.42 -4.05 -37.84
CA VAL A 1058 -19.61 -4.54 -38.52
C VAL A 1058 -20.61 -3.40 -38.62
N SER A 1059 -21.20 -3.21 -39.80
CA SER A 1059 -22.33 -2.31 -40.00
C SER A 1059 -23.46 -2.99 -40.74
N LEU A 1060 -24.67 -2.68 -40.30
CA LEU A 1060 -25.95 -3.08 -40.89
C LEU A 1060 -26.75 -1.80 -41.13
N GLU A 1061 -26.96 -1.46 -42.38
CA GLU A 1061 -27.90 -0.41 -42.79
C GLU A 1061 -29.13 -1.07 -43.38
N SER A 1062 -30.31 -0.61 -42.97
CA SER A 1062 -31.58 -1.03 -43.56
C SER A 1062 -32.49 0.16 -43.72
N SER A 1063 -33.31 0.18 -44.77
CA SER A 1063 -34.34 1.20 -44.93
C SER A 1063 -35.55 0.64 -45.67
N VAL A 1064 -36.72 1.15 -45.31
CA VAL A 1064 -37.97 0.94 -46.04
C VAL A 1064 -38.45 2.30 -46.52
N SER A 1065 -38.83 2.39 -47.79
CA SER A 1065 -39.28 3.62 -48.42
C SER A 1065 -40.55 3.42 -49.23
N TRP A 1066 -41.28 4.52 -49.41
CA TRP A 1066 -42.38 4.62 -50.36
C TRP A 1066 -42.02 5.71 -51.38
N SER A 1067 -42.25 5.44 -52.66
CA SER A 1067 -41.95 6.35 -53.76
C SER A 1067 -43.13 6.54 -54.70
N HIS A 1068 -43.21 7.74 -55.30
CA HIS A 1068 -44.08 8.08 -56.42
C HIS A 1068 -43.23 8.63 -57.57
N SER A 1069 -43.45 8.15 -58.78
CA SER A 1069 -42.77 8.62 -59.99
C SER A 1069 -43.79 8.93 -61.09
N LYS A 1070 -43.54 9.99 -61.86
CA LYS A 1070 -44.36 10.39 -63.02
C LYS A 1070 -43.47 10.82 -64.17
N SER A 1071 -43.73 10.26 -65.35
CA SER A 1071 -43.14 10.64 -66.61
C SER A 1071 -44.16 11.08 -67.66
N ASP A 1072 -43.88 12.17 -68.36
CA ASP A 1072 -44.68 12.60 -69.52
C ASP A 1072 -44.12 11.97 -70.82
N GLY A 1073 -44.99 11.75 -71.82
CA GLY A 1073 -44.58 11.15 -73.09
C GLY A 1073 -43.59 12.02 -73.87
N ASN A 1074 -42.57 11.41 -74.45
CA ASN A 1074 -41.47 12.09 -75.15
C ASN A 1074 -41.18 11.44 -76.52
N ASP A 1075 -40.55 12.18 -77.44
CA ASP A 1075 -40.17 11.65 -78.75
C ASP A 1075 -39.12 10.54 -78.60
N LEU A 1076 -39.30 9.37 -79.22
CA LEU A 1076 -38.29 8.29 -79.19
C LEU A 1076 -36.97 8.75 -79.84
N TYR A 1077 -37.04 9.69 -80.78
CA TYR A 1077 -35.88 10.25 -81.45
C TYR A 1077 -35.89 11.78 -81.27
N PRO A 1078 -35.43 12.31 -80.12
CA PRO A 1078 -35.66 13.71 -79.75
C PRO A 1078 -34.77 14.74 -80.49
N LEU A 1079 -33.77 14.28 -81.25
CA LEU A 1079 -32.79 15.15 -81.91
C LEU A 1079 -33.19 15.54 -83.33
N ASN A 1080 -34.09 16.52 -83.47
CA ASN A 1080 -34.59 17.02 -84.77
C ASN A 1080 -33.50 17.30 -85.82
N GLY A 1081 -32.38 17.90 -85.41
CA GLY A 1081 -31.27 18.22 -86.32
C GLY A 1081 -30.46 17.01 -86.80
N LEU A 1082 -30.42 15.93 -86.01
CA LEU A 1082 -29.81 14.65 -86.41
C LEU A 1082 -30.78 13.85 -87.28
N ASN A 1083 -32.04 13.78 -86.85
CA ASN A 1083 -33.10 13.09 -87.60
C ASN A 1083 -33.27 13.66 -89.00
N SER A 1084 -33.32 14.99 -89.16
CA SER A 1084 -33.47 15.61 -90.48
C SER A 1084 -32.33 15.28 -91.44
N LYS A 1085 -31.10 15.16 -90.93
CA LYS A 1085 -29.93 14.74 -91.72
C LYS A 1085 -30.02 13.27 -92.14
N LEU A 1086 -30.39 12.38 -91.21
CA LEU A 1086 -30.55 10.95 -91.49
C LEU A 1086 -31.70 10.69 -92.48
N LEU A 1087 -32.85 11.33 -92.25
CA LEU A 1087 -34.01 11.24 -93.13
C LEU A 1087 -33.72 11.84 -94.51
N GLY A 1088 -32.99 12.96 -94.58
CA GLY A 1088 -32.55 13.53 -95.86
C GLY A 1088 -31.62 12.60 -96.66
N ALA A 1089 -30.75 11.85 -95.97
CA ALA A 1089 -29.90 10.84 -96.62
C ALA A 1089 -30.72 9.65 -97.14
N LEU A 1090 -31.72 9.19 -96.38
CA LEU A 1090 -32.66 8.15 -96.82
C LEU A 1090 -33.48 8.61 -98.04
N ASP A 1091 -33.98 9.85 -98.00
CA ASP A 1091 -34.76 10.46 -99.07
C ASP A 1091 -33.98 10.54 -100.39
N GLN A 1092 -32.71 10.95 -100.32
CA GLN A 1092 -31.77 11.00 -101.46
C GLN A 1092 -31.44 9.60 -102.01
N ALA A 1093 -31.45 8.59 -101.15
CA ALA A 1093 -31.25 7.19 -101.54
C ALA A 1093 -32.53 6.51 -102.08
N GLY A 1094 -33.66 7.22 -102.15
CA GLY A 1094 -34.91 6.71 -102.72
C GLY A 1094 -35.83 5.99 -101.71
N TYR A 1095 -35.62 6.20 -100.42
CA TYR A 1095 -36.37 5.53 -99.35
C TYR A 1095 -37.19 6.52 -98.51
N GLU A 1096 -38.20 6.00 -97.80
CA GLU A 1096 -38.99 6.73 -96.81
C GLU A 1096 -39.27 5.83 -95.58
N LEU A 1097 -39.71 6.43 -94.47
CA LEU A 1097 -40.03 5.68 -93.26
C LEU A 1097 -41.28 4.82 -93.48
N ALA A 1098 -41.26 3.58 -92.98
CA ALA A 1098 -42.43 2.71 -92.97
C ALA A 1098 -43.54 3.26 -92.05
N GLU A 1099 -43.13 3.84 -90.92
CA GLU A 1099 -43.99 4.48 -89.92
C GLU A 1099 -43.31 5.77 -89.44
N PRO A 1100 -44.07 6.82 -89.05
CA PRO A 1100 -43.48 8.01 -88.44
C PRO A 1100 -42.65 7.65 -87.19
N LEU A 1101 -41.61 8.46 -86.91
CA LEU A 1101 -40.82 8.30 -85.68
C LEU A 1101 -41.74 8.39 -84.45
N GLY A 1102 -41.74 7.36 -83.61
CA GLY A 1102 -42.69 7.21 -82.50
C GLY A 1102 -42.41 8.09 -81.27
N LYS A 1103 -43.34 8.03 -80.31
CA LYS A 1103 -43.23 8.67 -78.99
C LYS A 1103 -43.50 7.67 -77.87
N THR A 1104 -42.92 7.89 -76.70
CA THR A 1104 -43.28 7.17 -75.47
C THR A 1104 -44.63 7.65 -74.93
N ALA A 1105 -45.31 6.79 -74.18
CA ALA A 1105 -46.54 7.15 -73.47
C ALA A 1105 -46.23 7.77 -72.10
N SER A 1106 -47.11 8.64 -71.62
CA SER A 1106 -47.04 9.13 -70.23
C SER A 1106 -47.27 7.98 -69.24
N SER A 1107 -46.54 7.97 -68.13
CA SER A 1107 -46.65 6.94 -67.09
C SER A 1107 -46.61 7.56 -65.69
N ALA A 1108 -47.22 6.86 -64.72
CA ALA A 1108 -47.14 7.19 -63.30
C ALA A 1108 -47.16 5.90 -62.48
N SER A 1109 -46.30 5.81 -61.47
CA SER A 1109 -46.17 4.63 -60.61
C SER A 1109 -46.00 5.01 -59.14
N ASN A 1110 -46.36 4.07 -58.26
CA ASN A 1110 -46.09 4.12 -56.83
C ASN A 1110 -45.48 2.78 -56.42
N GLY A 1111 -44.48 2.81 -55.55
CA GLY A 1111 -43.74 1.63 -55.13
C GLY A 1111 -43.32 1.67 -53.67
N ILE A 1112 -43.06 0.48 -53.12
CA ILE A 1112 -42.38 0.33 -51.83
C ILE A 1112 -40.97 -0.17 -52.14
N GLY A 1113 -39.97 0.58 -51.71
CA GLY A 1113 -38.57 0.22 -51.81
C GLY A 1113 -38.03 -0.32 -50.49
N TYR A 1114 -37.00 -1.15 -50.58
CA TYR A 1114 -36.26 -1.59 -49.41
C TYR A 1114 -34.77 -1.78 -49.73
N LYS A 1115 -33.92 -1.37 -48.80
CA LYS A 1115 -32.47 -1.49 -48.87
C LYS A 1115 -31.99 -2.23 -47.63
N VAL A 1116 -31.09 -3.19 -47.81
CA VAL A 1116 -30.37 -3.87 -46.72
C VAL A 1116 -28.91 -3.99 -47.12
N GLN A 1117 -28.02 -3.43 -46.31
CA GLN A 1117 -26.58 -3.49 -46.49
C GLN A 1117 -25.91 -4.05 -45.24
N GLY A 1118 -25.14 -5.13 -45.41
CA GLY A 1118 -24.27 -5.66 -44.38
C GLY A 1118 -22.81 -5.51 -44.80
N LEU A 1119 -22.00 -4.86 -43.98
CA LEU A 1119 -20.56 -4.72 -44.17
C LEU A 1119 -19.84 -5.27 -42.95
N VAL A 1120 -18.72 -5.93 -43.19
CA VAL A 1120 -17.83 -6.43 -42.13
C VAL A 1120 -16.39 -6.22 -42.54
N GLU A 1121 -15.55 -5.78 -41.61
CA GLU A 1121 -14.11 -5.85 -41.77
C GLU A 1121 -13.43 -6.46 -40.55
N ARG A 1122 -12.33 -7.16 -40.81
CA ARG A 1122 -11.52 -7.82 -39.81
C ARG A 1122 -10.05 -7.44 -39.97
N ARG A 1123 -9.43 -7.04 -38.86
CA ARG A 1123 -7.97 -6.92 -38.78
C ARG A 1123 -7.33 -8.32 -38.76
N LEU A 1124 -6.47 -8.59 -39.74
CA LEU A 1124 -5.74 -9.86 -39.87
C LEU A 1124 -4.34 -9.78 -39.24
N SER A 1125 -3.69 -8.63 -39.34
CA SER A 1125 -2.40 -8.33 -38.71
C SER A 1125 -2.32 -6.84 -38.36
N ASP A 1126 -1.16 -6.38 -37.86
CA ASP A 1126 -0.94 -4.96 -37.58
C ASP A 1126 -0.95 -4.09 -38.86
N ASN A 1127 -0.83 -4.69 -40.05
CA ASN A 1127 -0.78 -3.97 -41.32
C ASN A 1127 -1.90 -4.32 -42.29
N LEU A 1128 -2.69 -5.38 -42.03
CA LEU A 1128 -3.61 -5.93 -43.02
C LEU A 1128 -5.03 -6.06 -42.45
N VAL A 1129 -5.99 -5.55 -43.21
CA VAL A 1129 -7.44 -5.66 -42.95
C VAL A 1129 -8.10 -6.31 -44.17
N LEU A 1130 -9.02 -7.23 -43.92
CA LEU A 1130 -9.90 -7.85 -44.91
C LEU A 1130 -11.33 -7.41 -44.63
N GLY A 1131 -12.03 -6.90 -45.64
CA GLY A 1131 -13.44 -6.58 -45.55
C GLY A 1131 -14.26 -7.20 -46.65
N ALA A 1132 -15.55 -7.36 -46.38
CA ALA A 1132 -16.54 -7.88 -47.30
C ALA A 1132 -17.90 -7.27 -47.00
N GLY A 1133 -18.79 -7.27 -47.99
CA GLY A 1133 -20.12 -6.76 -47.79
C GLY A 1133 -21.08 -7.09 -48.91
N VAL A 1134 -22.36 -6.95 -48.61
CA VAL A 1134 -23.46 -7.14 -49.54
C VAL A 1134 -24.44 -6.00 -49.35
N LEU A 1135 -24.83 -5.37 -50.45
CA LEU A 1135 -25.94 -4.44 -50.57
C LEU A 1135 -27.03 -5.14 -51.40
N TYR A 1136 -28.16 -5.44 -50.77
CA TYR A 1136 -29.35 -5.85 -51.47
C TYR A 1136 -30.33 -4.68 -51.48
N GLN A 1137 -30.75 -4.26 -52.66
CA GLN A 1137 -31.74 -3.19 -52.79
C GLN A 1137 -32.75 -3.49 -53.90
N HIS A 1138 -33.98 -3.08 -53.64
CA HIS A 1138 -35.09 -3.13 -54.56
C HIS A 1138 -35.81 -1.77 -54.52
N SER A 1139 -35.82 -1.06 -55.65
CA SER A 1139 -36.40 0.28 -55.78
C SER A 1139 -36.72 0.61 -57.25
N ASP A 1140 -37.65 1.54 -57.45
CA ASP A 1140 -38.09 2.00 -58.78
C ASP A 1140 -37.05 2.89 -59.51
N ASP A 1141 -35.91 3.19 -58.88
CA ASP A 1141 -34.84 4.05 -59.42
C ASP A 1141 -33.70 3.28 -60.10
N TYR A 1142 -33.89 1.98 -60.34
CA TYR A 1142 -33.02 1.13 -61.17
C TYR A 1142 -31.60 0.93 -60.58
N ALA A 1143 -31.42 1.06 -59.27
CA ALA A 1143 -30.12 0.92 -58.61
C ALA A 1143 -29.69 -0.55 -58.43
N PRO A 1144 -28.42 -0.93 -58.73
CA PRO A 1144 -27.98 -2.32 -58.69
C PRO A 1144 -27.73 -2.83 -57.26
N SER A 1145 -28.02 -4.11 -57.01
CA SER A 1145 -27.51 -4.83 -55.83
C SER A 1145 -26.01 -5.10 -56.01
N ARG A 1146 -25.25 -5.18 -54.90
CA ARG A 1146 -23.79 -5.25 -54.94
C ARG A 1146 -23.23 -6.24 -53.93
N ALA A 1147 -22.13 -6.87 -54.27
CA ALA A 1147 -21.31 -7.66 -53.38
C ALA A 1147 -19.85 -7.21 -53.55
N LEU A 1148 -19.18 -6.96 -52.43
CA LEU A 1148 -17.81 -6.46 -52.44
C LEU A 1148 -16.92 -7.26 -51.50
N MET A 1149 -15.64 -7.31 -51.85
CA MET A 1149 -14.56 -7.81 -51.01
C MET A 1149 -13.34 -6.92 -51.20
N TYR A 1150 -12.60 -6.69 -50.13
CA TYR A 1150 -11.41 -5.83 -50.20
C TYR A 1150 -10.32 -6.19 -49.21
N LEU A 1151 -9.10 -5.85 -49.59
CA LEU A 1151 -7.92 -5.84 -48.74
C LEU A 1151 -7.43 -4.40 -48.58
N ARG A 1152 -7.08 -4.03 -47.34
CA ARG A 1152 -6.45 -2.76 -47.01
C ARG A 1152 -5.15 -3.02 -46.29
N TYR A 1153 -4.04 -2.53 -46.85
CA TYR A 1153 -2.70 -2.66 -46.31
C TYR A 1153 -2.15 -1.30 -45.91
N THR A 1154 -1.75 -1.14 -44.65
CA THR A 1154 -1.06 0.06 -44.14
C THR A 1154 0.43 -0.21 -44.02
N PHE A 1155 1.28 0.76 -44.38
CA PHE A 1155 2.73 0.54 -44.34
C PHE A 1155 3.29 0.55 -42.92
N ASP A 1156 2.74 1.39 -42.04
CA ASP A 1156 3.05 1.38 -40.61
C ASP A 1156 2.02 0.57 -39.81
N PRO A 1157 2.41 -0.04 -38.66
CA PRO A 1157 1.52 -0.79 -37.79
C PRO A 1157 0.32 0.05 -37.31
N TRP A 1158 -0.89 -0.44 -37.54
CA TRP A 1158 -2.14 0.14 -37.06
C TRP A 1158 -2.85 -0.82 -36.11
N GLN A 1159 -2.81 -0.50 -34.82
CA GLN A 1159 -3.61 -1.17 -33.79
C GLN A 1159 -4.75 -0.30 -33.23
N GLY A 1160 -4.97 0.89 -33.79
CA GLY A 1160 -6.01 1.83 -33.37
C GLY A 1160 -7.42 1.37 -33.68
N ASN A 1161 -8.34 2.32 -33.82
CA ASN A 1161 -9.72 2.02 -34.10
C ASN A 1161 -9.92 1.45 -35.52
N LEU A 1162 -10.85 0.51 -35.67
CA LEU A 1162 -11.41 0.22 -37.00
C LEU A 1162 -12.55 1.25 -37.27
N PRO A 1163 -12.74 1.69 -38.53
CA PRO A 1163 -13.87 2.51 -38.96
C PRO A 1163 -15.21 2.06 -38.37
N LEU A 1164 -16.03 3.03 -37.92
CA LEU A 1164 -17.37 2.79 -37.38
C LEU A 1164 -18.34 3.87 -37.88
N PRO A 1165 -19.18 3.60 -38.90
CA PRO A 1165 -19.39 2.31 -39.57
C PRO A 1165 -18.22 1.90 -40.48
N VAL A 1166 -18.28 0.69 -41.05
CA VAL A 1166 -17.34 0.23 -42.09
C VAL A 1166 -17.51 1.10 -43.33
N GLU A 1167 -16.40 1.62 -43.88
CA GLU A 1167 -16.37 2.55 -45.02
C GLU A 1167 -15.55 1.97 -46.18
N PRO A 1168 -16.15 1.17 -47.08
CA PRO A 1168 -15.48 0.66 -48.27
C PRO A 1168 -15.28 1.76 -49.32
N LEU A 1169 -14.29 1.59 -50.20
CA LEU A 1169 -14.19 2.42 -51.41
C LEU A 1169 -15.39 2.19 -52.32
N ILE A 1170 -15.92 3.28 -52.87
CA ILE A 1170 -16.93 3.26 -53.94
C ILE A 1170 -16.25 3.49 -55.30
N PRO A 1171 -16.76 2.93 -56.41
CA PRO A 1171 -16.28 3.24 -57.75
C PRO A 1171 -16.29 4.72 -58.05
N TYR A 1172 -15.34 5.17 -58.87
CA TYR A 1172 -15.16 6.57 -59.21
C TYR A 1172 -16.36 7.16 -59.94
N ALA A 1173 -17.12 6.32 -60.65
CA ALA A 1173 -18.37 6.71 -61.31
C ALA A 1173 -19.47 7.13 -60.31
N ASP A 1174 -19.42 6.64 -59.07
CA ASP A 1174 -20.44 6.85 -58.05
C ASP A 1174 -20.09 8.02 -57.11
N PHE A 1175 -19.02 8.76 -57.40
CA PHE A 1175 -18.64 9.97 -56.66
C PHE A 1175 -19.70 11.08 -56.83
N ARG A 1176 -19.77 11.99 -55.87
CA ARG A 1176 -20.69 13.15 -55.88
C ARG A 1176 -20.07 14.39 -56.51
#